data_AF-A0A1B0CAH3-F1
#
_entry.id   AF-A0A1B0CAH3-F1
#
_cell.length_a   1.000
_cell.length_b   1.000
_cell.length_c   1.000
_cell.angle_alpha   90.00
_cell.angle_beta   90.00
_cell.angle_gamma   90.00
#
_symmetry.space_group_name_H-M   'P 1'
#
loop_
_entity.id
_entity.type
_entity.pdbx_description
1 polymer ?
#
loop_
_entity_poly.entity_id
_entity_poly.type
_entity_poly.pdbx_seq_one_letter_code
_entity_poly.pdbx_strand_id
1 'polypeptide(L)'
;MASTNTSRLRMGANAQRLSSSTKPITTPKNTFSLQDVLREKQNHIEQLLAEKDLDRQDAEIQSMMYQKDINELRQKVADLEGRLKEEKRKNEDLQFTVDEAQFCGDELSAKKIKLLEAQSQEYKERITKLEEELAHSKTSSITTEPDGDSGQLKELTEKVEELKKSLVAREEELKNVREEEKERSNKILELQKQLIEAESTLDIKVSSLSVSENCLKEEIQLLSTQNDELRDEMEKQKQSFVSLEEAQKNLQNENEILKQKLAEGGKTSSGMQEIIANLKKEKEEIPRLKTLLAEAEASLQKNAQTIQEFEKKFQEEQEKITEVTKSLEASRKSENTLKHEIQEKSSKIQELEKEITDVAASRKIAETEKLSNEGKIREFEVIIESLKKQISEANSATTSSREEVDSVRKILSNQEQSTGELRAECDALKKKLHDTEAALEEKLRDLARESEEKSQKIHECEDLKEKITLNATKYEQEAQKNATAMEAIKEEVRKLSESLKVAENEKESLKKLLEAGEEVKKSLEENVENQKRQIEGLTTNLTELDGQKSTLQENFNQLDLTHGDLVRKFKVLEEKCTQMTTEKQSLQQELTAVRNSSVDVNSEVTRLTQELEMKKANLESLSESSTATKLTLETKIQELSQLVERLQGELDTVGSQKINRENELNGELARTKEVMQNEVEATKKKFQEEREKMIQEINAKIDEAEATRANLTASIARLEESISGLQKELENSRNHEKVTERELEEARKQFDGLERNLTKDLEASRAKIATLELSAASRDSSQTELLQRIAEKDSALADVRDERDTLKVEVGALRENFERQIREIVELKSTAEAAMKASEAESRKTREIDEKLRDMEDEQVDLVDRNEQMTVKIAEMEAEREALLKSLEEATVRSESQAREQVERDRNIQDLQGERDAVREELKATVAHVADLKNQLEAKTAEQSALEGAIAELKGSLGAAEVTIREKEAKLVHIVTESEGFQNSLREDLARKVDASEKLEKKVRDLDDTVRNLKESLESANKAKAKAEEAARTFEASVMNLKKSSDEVDSSRAKQDAQIAQLSKQLGELQENISRRDERIGQLEKQENLLKSEVGILQNRMGVLQATLDDRELQLKVTKSQLEAAKSNPVAAQAVGDVADDTDAGAQINFLNSILQTCSERIRSSWRGCTSWRQLQRRIRVTMA
;
A
#
# COMPACT_ATOMS: atom_id res chain seq x y z
N MET A 1 6.80 37.22 -50.41
CA MET A 1 7.22 38.64 -50.47
C MET A 1 8.73 38.70 -50.37
N ALA A 2 9.32 39.69 -51.03
CA ALA A 2 10.72 39.86 -51.41
C ALA A 2 11.75 39.85 -50.26
N SER A 3 12.97 39.35 -50.51
CA SER A 3 14.11 40.23 -50.82
C SER A 3 15.40 39.44 -51.07
N THR A 4 15.92 39.64 -52.27
CA THR A 4 17.25 39.36 -52.81
C THR A 4 18.39 40.03 -52.02
N ASN A 5 19.55 39.38 -51.91
CA ASN A 5 20.81 40.07 -52.22
C ASN A 5 21.96 39.14 -52.63
N THR A 6 22.58 39.55 -53.72
CA THR A 6 23.66 38.95 -54.52
C THR A 6 25.02 39.56 -54.20
N SER A 7 26.09 38.76 -54.28
CA SER A 7 27.40 39.11 -54.89
C SER A 7 28.31 37.88 -54.81
N ARG A 8 28.59 37.13 -55.88
CA ARG A 8 29.49 37.39 -57.04
C ARG A 8 30.87 37.93 -56.64
N LEU A 9 31.86 37.03 -56.62
CA LEU A 9 33.16 37.27 -57.25
C LEU A 9 33.64 35.96 -57.92
N ARG A 10 33.85 36.07 -59.23
CA ARG A 10 34.53 35.10 -60.10
C ARG A 10 35.99 35.52 -60.24
N MET A 11 36.79 34.57 -60.72
CA MET A 11 38.13 34.65 -61.35
C MET A 11 39.26 34.17 -60.44
N GLY A 12 40.19 33.31 -60.89
CA GLY A 12 40.57 32.99 -62.26
C GLY A 12 41.34 31.67 -62.38
N ALA A 13 41.48 31.26 -63.64
CA ALA A 13 42.05 30.01 -64.13
C ALA A 13 43.58 30.03 -64.23
N ASN A 14 44.20 28.84 -64.10
CA ASN A 14 45.35 28.32 -64.89
C ASN A 14 45.84 27.01 -64.21
N ALA A 15 45.74 25.82 -64.80
CA ALA A 15 46.43 25.26 -65.97
C ALA A 15 47.59 24.31 -65.56
N GLN A 16 47.56 23.08 -66.13
CA GLN A 16 48.56 21.99 -66.24
C GLN A 16 48.11 20.68 -65.55
N ARG A 17 47.52 19.68 -66.23
CA ARG A 17 48.01 18.66 -67.23
C ARG A 17 49.01 17.62 -66.67
N LEU A 18 48.70 16.34 -67.02
CA LEU A 18 49.44 15.06 -66.90
C LEU A 18 49.13 14.28 -65.60
N SER A 19 48.82 12.96 -65.56
CA SER A 19 48.79 11.88 -66.56
C SER A 19 47.98 10.68 -66.04
N SER A 20 47.45 9.90 -66.97
CA SER A 20 46.69 8.64 -66.84
C SER A 20 47.38 7.49 -66.10
N SER A 21 46.63 6.69 -65.33
CA SER A 21 46.78 5.22 -65.30
C SER A 21 45.58 4.52 -64.64
N THR A 22 44.89 3.70 -65.43
CA THR A 22 43.79 2.78 -65.10
C THR A 22 44.29 1.60 -64.23
N LYS A 23 43.56 1.22 -63.16
CA LYS A 23 43.41 -0.16 -62.60
C LYS A 23 42.55 -0.17 -61.29
N PRO A 24 42.02 -1.32 -60.83
CA PRO A 24 40.58 -1.51 -60.64
C PRO A 24 40.08 -1.33 -59.19
N ILE A 25 38.76 -1.18 -59.13
CA ILE A 25 37.86 -1.26 -57.97
C ILE A 25 38.36 -2.24 -56.90
N THR A 26 38.71 -1.70 -55.73
CA THR A 26 38.71 -2.45 -54.46
C THR A 26 37.90 -1.64 -53.46
N THR A 27 36.81 -2.23 -52.98
CA THR A 27 36.04 -1.76 -51.82
C THR A 27 36.98 -1.42 -50.66
N PRO A 28 36.78 -0.31 -49.94
CA PRO A 28 37.57 -0.03 -48.76
C PRO A 28 37.20 -1.08 -47.72
N LYS A 29 38.07 -2.07 -47.53
CA LYS A 29 38.05 -2.88 -46.33
C LYS A 29 38.28 -1.92 -45.18
N ASN A 30 37.21 -1.63 -44.47
CA ASN A 30 37.19 -0.88 -43.23
C ASN A 30 37.88 -1.76 -42.17
N THR A 31 39.20 -1.92 -42.28
CA THR A 31 40.03 -2.43 -41.21
C THR A 31 40.28 -1.25 -40.28
N PHE A 32 39.30 -0.92 -39.45
CA PHE A 32 39.62 -0.21 -38.22
C PHE A 32 40.71 -1.01 -37.54
N SER A 33 41.86 -0.38 -37.34
CA SER A 33 42.95 -1.02 -36.63
C SER A 33 42.40 -1.42 -35.27
N LEU A 34 42.78 -2.60 -34.76
CA LEU A 34 42.46 -3.00 -33.40
C LEU A 34 42.86 -1.89 -32.40
N GLN A 35 43.88 -1.10 -32.74
CA GLN A 35 44.35 0.04 -31.99
C GLN A 35 43.37 1.23 -31.95
N ASP A 36 42.61 1.47 -33.03
CA ASP A 36 41.58 2.51 -33.09
C ASP A 36 40.35 2.09 -32.26
N VAL A 37 39.97 0.81 -32.35
CA VAL A 37 38.89 0.24 -31.53
C VAL A 37 39.27 0.27 -30.04
N LEU A 38 40.53 0.02 -29.70
CA LEU A 38 41.01 0.13 -28.32
C LEU A 38 40.99 1.57 -27.81
N ARG A 39 41.39 2.55 -28.63
CA ARG A 39 41.29 3.97 -28.27
C ARG A 39 39.85 4.44 -28.11
N GLU A 40 38.96 4.01 -29.00
CA GLU A 40 37.54 4.35 -28.92
C GLU A 40 36.88 3.73 -27.68
N LYS A 41 37.21 2.47 -27.36
CA LYS A 41 36.77 1.85 -26.10
C LYS A 41 37.36 2.52 -24.87
N GLN A 42 38.62 2.95 -24.91
CA GLN A 42 39.24 3.67 -23.81
C GLN A 42 38.57 5.04 -23.59
N ASN A 43 38.32 5.79 -24.67
CA ASN A 43 37.57 7.04 -24.59
C ASN A 43 36.13 6.83 -24.07
N HIS A 44 35.46 5.75 -24.46
CA HIS A 44 34.13 5.42 -23.95
C HIS A 44 34.15 5.05 -22.46
N ILE A 45 35.18 4.33 -22.00
CA ILE A 45 35.37 4.04 -20.58
C ILE A 45 35.63 5.33 -19.80
N GLU A 46 36.49 6.22 -20.31
CA GLU A 46 36.74 7.53 -19.70
C GLU A 46 35.47 8.39 -19.65
N GLN A 47 34.64 8.36 -20.70
CA GLN A 47 33.35 9.02 -20.71
C GLN A 47 32.37 8.44 -19.67
N LEU A 48 32.26 7.11 -19.57
CA LEU A 48 31.40 6.46 -18.57
C LEU A 48 31.86 6.73 -17.13
N LEU A 49 33.17 6.84 -16.91
CA LEU A 49 33.71 7.23 -15.60
C LEU A 49 33.37 8.68 -15.26
N ALA A 50 33.49 9.61 -16.23
CA ALA A 50 33.13 11.00 -16.05
C ALA A 50 31.61 11.18 -15.82
N GLU A 51 30.76 10.44 -16.54
CA GLU A 51 29.31 10.44 -16.34
C GLU A 51 28.94 9.90 -14.95
N LYS A 52 29.60 8.81 -14.50
CA LYS A 52 29.39 8.26 -13.15
C LYS A 52 29.86 9.21 -12.04
N ASP A 53 30.93 9.96 -12.26
CA ASP A 53 31.41 10.96 -11.30
C ASP A 53 30.47 12.17 -11.24
N LEU A 54 29.86 12.56 -12.37
CA LEU A 54 28.80 13.58 -12.41
C LEU A 54 27.54 13.10 -11.65
N ASP A 55 27.07 11.87 -11.89
CA ASP A 55 25.92 11.30 -11.16
C ASP A 55 26.17 11.25 -9.64
N ARG A 56 27.41 10.95 -9.24
CA ARG A 56 27.80 10.98 -7.83
C ARG A 56 27.78 12.40 -7.26
N GLN A 57 28.30 13.38 -7.99
CA GLN A 57 28.25 14.79 -7.58
C GLN A 57 26.81 15.29 -7.47
N ASP A 58 25.93 14.93 -8.41
CA ASP A 58 24.52 15.30 -8.38
C ASP A 58 23.79 14.66 -7.18
N ALA A 59 24.07 13.39 -6.87
CA ALA A 59 23.53 12.73 -5.69
C ALA A 59 24.02 13.38 -4.38
N GLU A 60 25.29 13.78 -4.30
CA GLU A 60 25.86 14.51 -3.15
C GLU A 60 25.22 15.91 -3.00
N ILE A 61 25.01 16.62 -4.11
CA ILE A 61 24.32 17.93 -4.12
C ILE A 61 22.86 17.79 -3.68
N GLN A 62 22.11 16.81 -4.20
CA GLN A 62 20.73 16.55 -3.79
C GLN A 62 20.63 16.17 -2.31
N SER A 63 21.55 15.34 -1.81
CA SER A 63 21.60 14.99 -0.39
C SER A 63 21.86 16.22 0.49
N MET A 64 22.79 17.11 0.09
CA MET A 64 23.02 18.37 0.80
C MET A 64 21.80 19.30 0.76
N MET A 65 21.06 19.36 -0.35
CA MET A 65 19.82 20.13 -0.44
C MET A 65 18.75 19.59 0.53
N TYR A 66 18.48 18.29 0.53
CA TYR A 66 17.52 17.72 1.47
C TYR A 66 17.94 17.87 2.93
N GLN A 67 19.23 17.75 3.23
CA GLN A 67 19.74 17.99 4.58
C GLN A 67 19.54 19.46 5.01
N LYS A 68 19.72 20.40 4.09
CA LYS A 68 19.44 21.82 4.32
C LYS A 68 17.95 22.05 4.57
N ASP A 69 17.07 21.49 3.76
CA ASP A 69 15.61 21.62 3.92
C ASP A 69 15.13 21.02 5.24
N ILE A 70 15.65 19.85 5.62
CA ILE A 70 15.37 19.22 6.93
C ILE A 70 15.83 20.10 8.08
N ASN A 71 17.01 20.71 7.98
CA ASN A 71 17.52 21.62 9.01
C ASN A 71 16.69 22.91 9.09
N GLU A 72 16.26 23.47 7.96
CA GLU A 72 15.35 24.62 7.92
C GLU A 72 13.97 24.29 8.51
N LEU A 73 13.43 23.11 8.23
CA LEU A 73 12.18 22.62 8.84
C LEU A 73 12.32 22.42 10.35
N ARG A 74 13.44 21.82 10.81
CA ARG A 74 13.73 21.67 12.24
C ARG A 74 13.84 23.02 12.94
N GLN A 75 14.49 24.00 12.32
CA GLN A 75 14.59 25.35 12.85
C GLN A 75 13.20 26.00 12.93
N LYS A 76 12.38 25.90 11.88
CA LYS A 76 11.00 26.41 11.89
C LYS A 76 10.13 25.77 12.97
N VAL A 77 10.26 24.45 13.18
CA VAL A 77 9.54 23.74 14.26
C VAL A 77 10.00 24.26 15.62
N ALA A 78 11.31 24.39 15.85
CA ALA A 78 11.84 24.93 17.10
C ALA A 78 11.37 26.38 17.35
N ASP A 79 11.34 27.22 16.31
CA ASP A 79 10.85 28.60 16.39
C ASP A 79 9.34 28.64 16.70
N LEU A 80 8.54 27.76 16.09
CA LEU A 80 7.09 27.65 16.36
C LEU A 80 6.81 27.13 17.77
N GLU A 81 7.55 26.13 18.25
CA GLU A 81 7.46 25.65 19.63
C GLU A 81 7.86 26.72 20.65
N GLY A 82 8.91 27.50 20.33
CA GLY A 82 9.33 28.66 21.11
C GLY A 82 8.23 29.71 21.20
N ARG A 83 7.65 30.10 20.05
CA ARG A 83 6.53 31.05 19.99
C ARG A 83 5.28 30.54 20.73
N LEU A 84 4.96 29.25 20.64
CA LEU A 84 3.84 28.66 21.36
C LEU A 84 4.06 28.69 22.88
N LYS A 85 5.28 28.40 23.35
CA LYS A 85 5.65 28.52 24.77
C LYS A 85 5.59 29.98 25.24
N GLU A 86 6.03 30.91 24.42
CA GLU A 86 5.96 32.34 24.74
C GLU A 86 4.52 32.85 24.78
N GLU A 87 3.65 32.43 23.86
CA GLU A 87 2.21 32.74 23.90
C GLU A 87 1.51 32.12 25.10
N LYS A 88 1.84 30.88 25.48
CA LYS A 88 1.32 30.28 26.73
C LYS A 88 1.71 31.09 27.96
N ARG A 89 2.99 31.50 28.05
CA ARG A 89 3.45 32.38 29.14
C ARG A 89 2.76 33.74 29.12
N LYS A 90 2.59 34.36 27.94
CA LYS A 90 1.85 35.62 27.81
C LYS A 90 0.39 35.48 28.24
N ASN A 91 -0.27 34.36 27.92
CA ASN A 91 -1.63 34.10 28.38
C ASN A 91 -1.68 33.88 29.90
N GLU A 92 -0.73 33.16 30.48
CA GLU A 92 -0.62 32.99 31.94
C GLU A 92 -0.37 34.34 32.63
N ASP A 93 0.54 35.16 32.12
CA ASP A 93 0.83 36.50 32.64
C ASP A 93 -0.36 37.46 32.47
N LEU A 94 -1.08 37.40 31.34
CA LEU A 94 -2.30 38.17 31.11
C LEU A 94 -3.41 37.75 32.07
N GLN A 95 -3.60 36.45 32.28
CA GLN A 95 -4.57 35.94 33.24
C GLN A 95 -4.24 36.42 34.65
N PHE A 96 -2.97 36.34 35.05
CA PHE A 96 -2.51 36.86 36.34
C PHE A 96 -2.74 38.38 36.46
N THR A 97 -2.46 39.14 35.40
CA THR A 97 -2.68 40.60 35.37
C THR A 97 -4.17 40.95 35.45
N VAL A 98 -5.04 40.18 34.78
CA VAL A 98 -6.50 40.35 34.86
C VAL A 98 -7.00 40.04 36.26
N ASP A 99 -6.54 38.93 36.85
CA ASP A 99 -6.93 38.52 38.21
C ASP A 99 -6.45 39.55 39.26
N GLU A 100 -5.24 40.08 39.12
CA GLU A 100 -4.69 41.12 40.00
C GLU A 100 -5.41 42.46 39.82
N ALA A 101 -5.71 42.86 38.58
CA ALA A 101 -6.46 44.09 38.29
C ALA A 101 -7.91 44.02 38.79
N GLN A 102 -8.55 42.85 38.69
CA GLN A 102 -9.89 42.61 39.21
C GLN A 102 -9.90 42.65 40.74
N PHE A 103 -8.95 41.97 41.40
CA PHE A 103 -8.85 41.97 42.85
C PHE A 103 -8.56 43.37 43.43
N CYS A 104 -7.61 44.11 42.83
CA CYS A 104 -7.26 45.45 43.28
C CYS A 104 -8.37 46.48 42.96
N GLY A 105 -9.03 46.35 41.81
CA GLY A 105 -10.12 47.23 41.38
C GLY A 105 -11.34 47.14 42.29
N ASP A 106 -11.75 45.92 42.63
CA ASP A 106 -12.93 45.65 43.47
C ASP A 106 -12.68 46.06 44.94
N GLU A 107 -11.46 45.89 45.46
CA GLU A 107 -11.15 46.29 46.83
C GLU A 107 -11.06 47.82 46.98
N LEU A 108 -10.50 48.53 45.99
CA LEU A 108 -10.42 49.99 45.99
C LEU A 108 -11.77 50.67 45.77
N SER A 109 -12.60 50.16 44.85
CA SER A 109 -13.96 50.67 44.63
C SER A 109 -14.83 50.46 45.88
N ALA A 110 -14.79 49.27 46.48
CA ALA A 110 -15.53 48.97 47.70
C ALA A 110 -15.09 49.84 48.89
N LYS A 111 -13.78 50.09 49.05
CA LYS A 111 -13.26 51.01 50.08
C LYS A 111 -13.72 52.45 49.83
N LYS A 112 -13.71 52.92 48.58
CA LYS A 112 -14.16 54.28 48.22
C LYS A 112 -15.66 54.47 48.45
N ILE A 113 -16.49 53.49 48.09
CA ILE A 113 -17.94 53.52 48.33
C ILE A 113 -18.23 53.52 49.83
N LYS A 114 -17.61 52.63 50.62
CA LYS A 114 -17.78 52.61 52.08
C LYS A 114 -17.34 53.91 52.75
N LEU A 115 -16.27 54.53 52.28
CA LEU A 115 -15.79 55.82 52.79
C LEU A 115 -16.78 56.95 52.48
N LEU A 116 -17.30 56.98 51.25
CA LEU A 116 -18.30 57.97 50.83
C LEU A 116 -19.62 57.80 51.60
N GLU A 117 -20.07 56.56 51.83
CA GLU A 117 -21.25 56.25 52.64
C GLU A 117 -21.08 56.70 54.09
N ALA A 118 -19.94 56.37 54.71
CA ALA A 118 -19.63 56.77 56.08
C ALA A 118 -19.58 58.30 56.23
N GLN A 119 -18.97 59.01 55.27
CA GLN A 119 -18.91 60.47 55.28
C GLN A 119 -20.31 61.09 55.08
N SER A 120 -21.10 60.61 54.12
CA SER A 120 -22.47 61.10 53.93
C SER A 120 -23.35 60.84 55.17
N GLN A 121 -23.13 59.74 55.87
CA GLN A 121 -23.84 59.46 57.13
C GLN A 121 -23.39 60.39 58.26
N GLU A 122 -22.09 60.67 58.38
CA GLU A 122 -21.57 61.66 59.33
C GLU A 122 -22.14 63.07 59.08
N TYR A 123 -22.21 63.49 57.81
CA TYR A 123 -22.85 64.76 57.44
C TYR A 123 -24.34 64.79 57.79
N LYS A 124 -25.08 63.70 57.57
CA LYS A 124 -26.49 63.58 57.98
C LYS A 124 -26.65 63.70 59.49
N GLU A 125 -25.85 62.97 60.26
CA GLU A 125 -25.88 63.03 61.73
C GLU A 125 -25.49 64.41 62.28
N ARG A 126 -24.59 65.11 61.61
CA ARG A 126 -24.17 66.47 61.99
C ARG A 126 -25.23 67.50 61.64
N ILE A 127 -25.91 67.34 60.50
CA ILE A 127 -27.09 68.14 60.13
C ILE A 127 -28.21 67.90 61.14
N THR A 128 -28.53 66.65 61.51
CA THR A 128 -29.61 66.38 62.48
C THR A 128 -29.28 66.95 63.86
N LYS A 129 -28.04 66.84 64.34
CA LYS A 129 -27.63 67.46 65.61
C LYS A 129 -27.73 68.98 65.57
N LEU A 130 -27.29 69.62 64.48
CA LEU A 130 -27.39 71.07 64.33
C LEU A 130 -28.85 71.52 64.14
N GLU A 131 -29.70 70.73 63.48
CA GLU A 131 -31.14 70.99 63.36
C GLU A 131 -31.87 70.81 64.70
N GLU A 132 -31.47 69.83 65.51
CA GLU A 132 -31.92 69.66 66.89
C GLU A 132 -31.48 70.84 67.75
N GLU A 133 -30.23 71.28 67.68
CA GLU A 133 -29.73 72.48 68.38
C GLU A 133 -30.50 73.74 67.92
N LEU A 134 -30.78 73.88 66.63
CA LEU A 134 -31.54 74.99 66.05
C LEU A 134 -33.02 74.94 66.46
N ALA A 135 -33.59 73.75 66.65
CA ALA A 135 -34.92 73.56 67.24
C ALA A 135 -34.93 73.92 68.74
N HIS A 136 -33.91 73.52 69.50
CA HIS A 136 -33.75 73.85 70.92
C HIS A 136 -33.58 75.37 71.12
N SER A 137 -32.75 76.04 70.32
CA SER A 137 -32.58 77.50 70.34
C SER A 137 -33.84 78.27 69.90
N LYS A 138 -34.69 77.70 69.03
CA LYS A 138 -36.01 78.26 68.72
C LYS A 138 -37.04 78.07 69.84
N THR A 139 -36.91 77.00 70.64
CA THR A 139 -37.82 76.74 71.79
C THR A 139 -37.38 77.40 73.09
N SER A 140 -36.09 77.71 73.28
CA SER A 140 -35.58 78.39 74.47
C SER A 140 -35.76 79.92 74.44
N SER A 141 -36.24 80.51 73.34
CA SER A 141 -36.47 81.95 73.21
C SER A 141 -37.91 82.39 73.56
N ILE A 142 -38.69 81.54 74.25
CA ILE A 142 -40.01 81.91 74.79
C ILE A 142 -39.86 82.15 76.30
N THR A 143 -39.11 83.18 76.67
CA THR A 143 -39.37 84.05 77.85
C THR A 143 -38.27 85.11 77.95
N THR A 144 -38.72 86.37 78.02
CA THR A 144 -37.99 87.61 78.38
C THR A 144 -36.94 88.17 77.42
N GLU A 145 -37.37 89.27 76.80
CA GLU A 145 -36.65 90.45 76.28
C GLU A 145 -35.81 90.38 74.99
N PRO A 146 -35.86 91.44 74.16
CA PRO A 146 -35.44 91.42 72.77
C PRO A 146 -34.18 92.28 72.57
N ASP A 147 -33.04 91.66 72.33
CA ASP A 147 -31.89 92.17 71.55
C ASP A 147 -30.62 91.44 72.00
N GLY A 148 -30.18 90.43 71.23
CA GLY A 148 -28.89 89.77 71.49
C GLY A 148 -28.61 88.50 70.69
N ASP A 149 -29.59 87.62 70.47
CA ASP A 149 -29.32 86.24 70.02
C ASP A 149 -29.61 85.92 68.53
N SER A 150 -29.91 86.94 67.72
CA SER A 150 -30.17 86.80 66.27
C SER A 150 -28.94 86.38 65.45
N GLY A 151 -27.72 86.63 65.95
CA GLY A 151 -26.47 86.31 65.26
C GLY A 151 -26.15 84.81 65.25
N GLN A 152 -26.27 84.13 66.40
CA GLN A 152 -25.96 82.70 66.51
C GLN A 152 -26.95 81.82 65.73
N LEU A 153 -28.23 82.21 65.70
CA LEU A 153 -29.25 81.47 64.95
C LEU A 153 -29.04 81.57 63.43
N LYS A 154 -28.58 82.72 62.93
CA LYS A 154 -28.18 82.88 61.52
C LYS A 154 -26.93 82.08 61.18
N GLU A 155 -25.92 82.10 62.04
CA GLU A 155 -24.67 81.35 61.83
C GLU A 155 -24.90 79.82 61.84
N LEU A 156 -25.76 79.32 62.73
CA LEU A 156 -26.18 77.91 62.74
C LEU A 156 -26.99 77.55 61.49
N THR A 157 -27.87 78.46 61.02
CA THR A 157 -28.63 78.24 59.79
C THR A 157 -27.73 78.18 58.55
N GLU A 158 -26.74 79.07 58.45
CA GLU A 158 -25.75 79.06 57.36
C GLU A 158 -24.89 77.79 57.38
N LYS A 159 -24.43 77.35 58.57
CA LYS A 159 -23.68 76.09 58.70
C LYS A 159 -24.51 74.86 58.30
N VAL A 160 -25.79 74.82 58.65
CA VAL A 160 -26.70 73.74 58.23
C VAL A 160 -26.89 73.74 56.71
N GLU A 161 -27.06 74.91 56.09
CA GLU A 161 -27.17 75.03 54.63
C GLU A 161 -25.86 74.65 53.91
N GLU A 162 -24.70 75.01 54.44
CA GLU A 162 -23.40 74.66 53.87
C GLU A 162 -23.13 73.14 53.98
N LEU A 163 -23.47 72.52 55.12
CA LEU A 163 -23.38 71.07 55.28
C LEU A 163 -24.39 70.33 54.40
N LYS A 164 -25.60 70.86 54.19
CA LYS A 164 -26.58 70.30 53.24
C LYS A 164 -26.08 70.33 51.81
N LYS A 165 -25.48 71.44 51.36
CA LYS A 165 -24.85 71.53 50.03
C LYS A 165 -23.69 70.54 49.88
N SER A 166 -22.86 70.41 50.91
CA SER A 166 -21.75 69.46 50.93
C SER A 166 -22.23 68.00 50.91
N LEU A 167 -23.33 67.70 51.60
CA LEU A 167 -23.96 66.38 51.58
C LEU A 167 -24.50 66.04 50.18
N VAL A 168 -25.21 66.97 49.52
CA VAL A 168 -25.75 66.77 48.17
C VAL A 168 -24.62 66.50 47.18
N ALA A 169 -23.53 67.27 47.23
CA ALA A 169 -22.37 67.04 46.38
C ALA A 169 -21.74 65.65 46.60
N ARG A 170 -21.64 65.20 47.87
CA ARG A 170 -21.07 63.88 48.20
C ARG A 170 -22.00 62.72 47.80
N GLU A 171 -23.31 62.89 47.94
CA GLU A 171 -24.30 61.91 47.48
C GLU A 171 -24.32 61.80 45.95
N GLU A 172 -24.09 62.89 45.22
CA GLU A 172 -23.97 62.90 43.77
C GLU A 172 -22.67 62.22 43.29
N GLU A 173 -21.53 62.46 43.97
CA GLU A 173 -20.29 61.72 43.72
C GLU A 173 -20.44 60.21 43.99
N LEU A 174 -21.15 59.83 45.06
CA LEU A 174 -21.43 58.44 45.40
C LEU A 174 -22.30 57.77 44.32
N LYS A 175 -23.29 58.49 43.80
CA LYS A 175 -24.13 58.02 42.69
C LYS A 175 -23.32 57.77 41.42
N ASN A 176 -22.45 58.72 41.04
CA ASN A 176 -21.60 58.58 39.86
C ASN A 176 -20.64 57.38 39.98
N VAL A 177 -20.02 57.18 41.14
CA VAL A 177 -19.13 56.03 41.37
C VAL A 177 -19.88 54.69 41.30
N ARG A 178 -21.14 54.62 41.77
CA ARG A 178 -21.97 53.42 41.64
C ARG A 178 -22.43 53.16 40.20
N GLU A 179 -22.68 54.21 39.42
CA GLU A 179 -23.01 54.08 37.99
C GLU A 179 -21.78 53.59 37.20
N GLU A 180 -20.59 54.12 37.47
CA GLU A 180 -19.33 53.65 36.88
C GLU A 180 -19.02 52.19 37.24
N GLU A 181 -19.26 51.78 38.49
CA GLU A 181 -19.10 50.38 38.93
C GLU A 181 -20.07 49.45 38.19
N LYS A 182 -21.32 49.88 38.02
CA LYS A 182 -22.34 49.12 37.29
C LYS A 182 -21.98 48.96 35.81
N GLU A 183 -21.47 50.02 35.17
CA GLU A 183 -20.99 49.95 33.78
C GLU A 183 -19.78 49.02 33.62
N ARG A 184 -18.82 49.08 34.56
CA ARG A 184 -17.68 48.15 34.58
C ARG A 184 -18.14 46.70 34.78
N SER A 185 -19.05 46.45 35.71
CA SER A 185 -19.62 45.12 35.97
C SER A 185 -20.35 44.57 34.73
N ASN A 186 -21.14 45.39 34.05
CA ASN A 186 -21.79 45.00 32.79
C ASN A 186 -20.76 44.68 31.69
N LYS A 187 -19.67 45.45 31.61
CA LYS A 187 -18.61 45.20 30.62
C LYS A 187 -17.83 43.92 30.90
N ILE A 188 -17.58 43.61 32.18
CA ILE A 188 -16.97 42.33 32.60
C ILE A 188 -17.87 41.16 32.24
N LEU A 189 -19.18 41.25 32.50
CA LEU A 189 -20.16 40.22 32.11
C LEU A 189 -20.18 39.98 30.58
N GLU A 190 -20.12 41.04 29.79
CA GLU A 190 -20.08 40.93 28.32
C GLU A 190 -18.77 40.26 27.84
N LEU A 191 -17.63 40.61 28.44
CA LEU A 191 -16.34 39.98 28.12
C LEU A 191 -16.30 38.51 28.57
N GLN A 192 -16.88 38.17 29.72
CA GLN A 192 -17.02 36.79 30.17
C GLN A 192 -17.90 35.97 29.23
N LYS A 193 -18.99 36.55 28.72
CA LYS A 193 -19.85 35.90 27.73
C LYS A 193 -19.10 35.62 26.43
N GLN A 194 -18.31 36.57 25.94
CA GLN A 194 -17.47 36.39 24.75
C GLN A 194 -16.37 35.33 24.97
N LEU A 195 -15.80 35.26 26.18
CA LEU A 195 -14.83 34.23 26.55
C LEU A 195 -15.47 32.83 26.52
N ILE A 196 -16.65 32.67 27.12
CA ILE A 196 -17.40 31.39 27.12
C ILE A 196 -17.79 30.97 25.68
N GLU A 197 -18.22 31.92 24.84
CA GLU A 197 -18.51 31.63 23.42
C GLU A 197 -17.24 31.19 22.67
N ALA A 198 -16.09 31.81 22.93
CA ALA A 198 -14.81 31.41 22.36
C ALA A 198 -14.35 30.02 22.86
N GLU A 199 -14.48 29.74 24.16
CA GLU A 199 -14.18 28.43 24.77
C GLU A 199 -15.06 27.33 24.19
N SER A 200 -16.38 27.56 24.08
CA SER A 200 -17.30 26.59 23.47
C SER A 200 -16.98 26.31 22.00
N THR A 201 -16.54 27.33 21.25
CA THR A 201 -16.11 27.16 19.85
C THR A 201 -14.81 26.34 19.76
N LEU A 202 -13.92 26.51 20.74
CA LEU A 202 -12.69 25.74 20.87
C LEU A 202 -12.99 24.28 21.23
N ASP A 203 -13.91 24.02 22.17
CA ASP A 203 -14.37 22.67 22.53
C ASP A 203 -15.04 21.94 21.37
N ILE A 204 -15.84 22.65 20.55
CA ILE A 204 -16.43 22.09 19.33
C ILE A 204 -15.32 21.68 18.34
N LYS A 205 -14.26 22.49 18.19
CA LYS A 205 -13.11 22.17 17.33
C LYS A 205 -12.26 21.03 17.88
N VAL A 206 -12.04 20.95 19.20
CA VAL A 206 -11.35 19.82 19.83
C VAL A 206 -12.16 18.54 19.67
N SER A 207 -13.48 18.63 19.79
CA SER A 207 -14.39 17.49 19.56
C SER A 207 -14.39 17.04 18.10
N SER A 208 -14.37 17.96 17.13
CA SER A 208 -14.28 17.58 15.70
C SER A 208 -12.93 16.96 15.34
N LEU A 209 -11.84 17.46 15.93
CA LEU A 209 -10.52 16.86 15.78
C LEU A 209 -10.47 15.46 16.42
N SER A 210 -11.08 15.27 17.59
CA SER A 210 -11.19 13.95 18.25
C SER A 210 -11.99 12.95 17.41
N VAL A 211 -13.09 13.38 16.78
CA VAL A 211 -13.84 12.54 15.83
C VAL A 211 -12.96 12.16 14.63
N SER A 212 -12.20 13.12 14.07
CA SER A 212 -11.28 12.81 12.97
C SER A 212 -10.15 11.85 13.38
N GLU A 213 -9.64 11.97 14.61
CA GLU A 213 -8.63 11.07 15.16
C GLU A 213 -9.19 9.66 15.33
N ASN A 214 -10.44 9.53 15.77
CA ASN A 214 -11.11 8.22 15.90
C ASN A 214 -11.40 7.59 14.54
N CYS A 215 -11.83 8.38 13.53
CA CYS A 215 -11.98 7.87 12.16
C CYS A 215 -10.65 7.37 11.59
N LEU A 216 -9.54 8.08 11.82
CA LEU A 216 -8.22 7.62 11.40
C LEU A 216 -7.76 6.37 12.17
N LYS A 217 -8.11 6.23 13.46
CA LYS A 217 -7.82 5.02 14.23
C LYS A 217 -8.63 3.81 13.74
N GLU A 218 -9.90 4.01 13.40
CA GLU A 218 -10.75 2.98 12.80
C GLU A 218 -10.22 2.56 11.42
N GLU A 219 -9.78 3.51 10.59
CA GLU A 219 -9.15 3.22 9.30
C GLU A 219 -7.82 2.46 9.46
N ILE A 220 -6.98 2.84 10.42
CA ILE A 220 -5.75 2.11 10.78
C ILE A 220 -6.09 0.69 11.27
N GLN A 221 -7.12 0.52 12.10
CA GLN A 221 -7.58 -0.80 12.54
C GLN A 221 -8.06 -1.64 11.37
N LEU A 222 -8.84 -1.07 10.47
CA LEU A 222 -9.39 -1.77 9.31
C LEU A 222 -8.28 -2.22 8.35
N LEU A 223 -7.30 -1.34 8.11
CA LEU A 223 -6.08 -1.66 7.37
C LEU A 223 -5.21 -2.70 8.09
N SER A 224 -5.16 -2.70 9.43
CA SER A 224 -4.47 -3.73 10.21
C SER A 224 -5.15 -5.09 10.04
N THR A 225 -6.48 -5.17 10.17
CA THR A 225 -7.24 -6.41 9.96
C THR A 225 -7.10 -6.92 8.53
N GLN A 226 -7.12 -6.04 7.52
CA GLN A 226 -6.85 -6.45 6.14
C GLN A 226 -5.42 -6.98 5.95
N ASN A 227 -4.43 -6.39 6.62
CA ASN A 227 -3.05 -6.90 6.58
C ASN A 227 -2.92 -8.28 7.26
N ASP A 228 -3.66 -8.51 8.34
CA ASP A 228 -3.69 -9.81 9.02
C ASP A 228 -4.43 -10.86 8.17
N GLU A 229 -5.55 -10.51 7.53
CA GLU A 229 -6.23 -11.37 6.57
C GLU A 229 -5.35 -11.72 5.37
N LEU A 230 -4.61 -10.74 4.82
CA LEU A 230 -3.65 -10.98 3.74
C LEU A 230 -2.49 -11.86 4.21
N ARG A 231 -2.04 -11.74 5.47
CA ARG A 231 -1.04 -12.64 6.06
C ARG A 231 -1.56 -14.07 6.20
N ASP A 232 -2.79 -14.23 6.68
CA ASP A 232 -3.41 -15.55 6.82
C ASP A 232 -3.62 -16.21 5.46
N GLU A 233 -4.02 -15.43 4.45
CA GLU A 233 -4.15 -15.92 3.07
C GLU A 233 -2.78 -16.27 2.46
N MET A 234 -1.74 -15.47 2.72
CA MET A 234 -0.36 -15.80 2.35
C MET A 234 0.14 -17.08 3.05
N GLU A 235 -0.20 -17.29 4.33
CA GLU A 235 0.18 -18.49 5.06
C GLU A 235 -0.59 -19.73 4.56
N LYS A 236 -1.87 -19.59 4.18
CA LYS A 236 -2.63 -20.64 3.48
C LYS A 236 -2.04 -20.97 2.12
N GLN A 237 -1.64 -19.96 1.33
CA GLN A 237 -0.94 -20.18 0.06
C GLN A 237 0.41 -20.86 0.27
N LYS A 238 1.12 -20.54 1.35
CA LYS A 238 2.38 -21.20 1.71
C LYS A 238 2.16 -22.66 2.10
N GLN A 239 1.10 -22.97 2.84
CA GLN A 239 0.71 -24.34 3.16
C GLN A 239 0.27 -25.13 1.92
N SER A 240 -0.44 -24.49 0.97
CA SER A 240 -0.79 -25.14 -0.29
C SER A 240 0.45 -25.40 -1.16
N PHE A 241 1.45 -24.52 -1.13
CA PHE A 241 2.74 -24.73 -1.80
C PHE A 241 3.50 -25.91 -1.21
N VAL A 242 3.54 -26.04 0.13
CA VAL A 242 4.16 -27.20 0.81
C VAL A 242 3.44 -28.51 0.44
N SER A 243 2.10 -28.50 0.38
CA SER A 243 1.32 -29.67 -0.06
C SER A 243 1.58 -30.03 -1.53
N LEU A 244 1.71 -29.03 -2.42
CA LEU A 244 2.10 -29.24 -3.81
C LEU A 244 3.53 -29.76 -3.94
N GLU A 245 4.46 -29.30 -3.11
CA GLU A 245 5.84 -29.76 -3.07
C GLU A 245 5.93 -31.22 -2.58
N GLU A 246 5.13 -31.61 -1.58
CA GLU A 246 4.96 -33.00 -1.17
C GLU A 246 4.32 -33.86 -2.27
N ALA A 247 3.29 -33.36 -2.97
CA ALA A 247 2.69 -34.05 -4.10
C ALA A 247 3.68 -34.23 -5.26
N GLN A 248 4.50 -33.22 -5.55
CA GLN A 248 5.55 -33.27 -6.55
C GLN A 248 6.64 -34.28 -6.17
N LYS A 249 7.03 -34.33 -4.89
CA LYS A 249 7.98 -35.32 -4.37
C LYS A 249 7.41 -36.75 -4.44
N ASN A 250 6.11 -36.92 -4.16
CA ASN A 250 5.44 -38.21 -4.31
C ASN A 250 5.36 -38.65 -5.77
N LEU A 251 5.05 -37.74 -6.70
CA LEU A 251 5.07 -38.01 -8.14
C LEU A 251 6.49 -38.30 -8.67
N GLN A 252 7.53 -37.65 -8.11
CA GLN A 252 8.92 -37.97 -8.42
C GLN A 252 9.29 -39.37 -7.93
N ASN A 253 8.93 -39.73 -6.70
CA ASN A 253 9.13 -41.08 -6.16
C ASN A 253 8.38 -42.14 -6.97
N GLU A 254 7.14 -41.86 -7.37
CA GLU A 254 6.35 -42.76 -8.21
C GLU A 254 6.95 -42.91 -9.60
N ASN A 255 7.48 -41.83 -10.19
CA ASN A 255 8.25 -41.88 -11.44
C ASN A 255 9.56 -42.66 -11.29
N GLU A 256 10.26 -42.57 -10.16
CA GLU A 256 11.44 -43.40 -9.89
C GLU A 256 11.08 -44.88 -9.73
N ILE A 257 9.97 -45.19 -9.06
CA ILE A 257 9.44 -46.55 -8.95
C ILE A 257 9.04 -47.08 -10.34
N LEU A 258 8.39 -46.26 -11.17
CA LEU A 258 8.04 -46.62 -12.54
C LEU A 258 9.29 -46.82 -13.41
N LYS A 259 10.33 -46.00 -13.25
CA LYS A 259 11.63 -46.19 -13.91
C LYS A 259 12.31 -47.48 -13.45
N GLN A 260 12.25 -47.83 -12.17
CA GLN A 260 12.75 -49.13 -11.66
C GLN A 260 11.94 -50.30 -12.26
N LYS A 261 10.61 -50.21 -12.31
CA LYS A 261 9.75 -51.22 -12.93
C LYS A 261 9.99 -51.34 -14.44
N LEU A 262 10.27 -50.24 -15.13
CA LEU A 262 10.69 -50.24 -16.55
C LEU A 262 12.06 -50.88 -16.75
N ALA A 263 13.00 -50.67 -15.82
CA ALA A 263 14.30 -51.34 -15.83
C ALA A 263 14.17 -52.85 -15.54
N GLU A 264 13.22 -53.26 -14.70
CA GLU A 264 12.86 -54.67 -14.47
C GLU A 264 12.14 -55.30 -15.67
N GLY A 265 11.27 -54.54 -16.36
CA GLY A 265 10.69 -54.91 -17.65
C GLY A 265 11.72 -55.03 -18.78
N GLY A 266 12.82 -54.25 -18.71
CA GLY A 266 13.98 -54.41 -19.60
C GLY A 266 14.68 -55.76 -19.41
N LYS A 267 14.69 -56.30 -18.19
CA LYS A 267 15.25 -57.64 -17.90
C LYS A 267 14.36 -58.78 -18.42
N THR A 268 13.05 -58.60 -18.51
CA THR A 268 12.14 -59.56 -19.16
C THR A 268 12.16 -59.47 -20.70
N SER A 269 12.48 -58.31 -21.26
CA SER A 269 12.73 -58.12 -22.71
C SER A 269 14.00 -58.85 -23.21
N SER A 270 15.02 -58.96 -22.37
CA SER A 270 16.22 -59.79 -22.62
C SER A 270 15.87 -61.28 -22.81
N GLY A 271 14.94 -61.82 -22.01
CA GLY A 271 14.43 -63.19 -22.17
C GLY A 271 13.57 -63.40 -23.42
N MET A 272 12.95 -62.34 -23.95
CA MET A 272 12.19 -62.38 -25.21
C MET A 272 13.10 -62.29 -26.46
N GLN A 273 14.26 -61.63 -26.36
CA GLN A 273 15.25 -61.58 -27.44
C GLN A 273 15.93 -62.93 -27.69
N GLU A 274 16.01 -63.79 -26.68
CA GLU A 274 16.49 -65.18 -26.80
C GLU A 274 15.46 -66.08 -27.52
N ILE A 275 14.16 -65.77 -27.42
CA ILE A 275 13.08 -66.46 -28.14
C ILE A 275 12.99 -65.99 -29.61
N ILE A 276 13.27 -64.72 -29.89
CA ILE A 276 13.29 -64.16 -31.25
C ILE A 276 14.51 -64.68 -32.06
N ALA A 277 15.60 -65.05 -31.42
CA ALA A 277 16.74 -65.71 -32.07
C ALA A 277 16.38 -67.12 -32.59
N ASN A 278 15.45 -67.81 -31.92
CA ASN A 278 15.00 -69.15 -32.30
C ASN A 278 13.89 -69.17 -33.37
N LEU A 279 13.18 -68.06 -33.57
CA LEU A 279 12.11 -67.93 -34.56
C LEU A 279 12.56 -67.37 -35.93
N LYS A 280 13.80 -66.89 -36.04
CA LYS A 280 14.38 -66.36 -37.30
C LYS A 280 14.85 -67.45 -38.29
N LYS A 281 14.60 -68.73 -38.01
CA LYS A 281 15.12 -69.86 -38.82
C LYS A 281 14.10 -70.49 -39.77
N GLU A 282 12.88 -69.98 -39.89
CA GLU A 282 11.91 -70.51 -40.85
C GLU A 282 11.18 -69.43 -41.67
N LYS A 283 11.50 -69.45 -42.96
CA LYS A 283 10.57 -69.46 -44.09
C LYS A 283 10.17 -68.12 -44.74
N GLU A 284 10.95 -67.84 -45.78
CA GLU A 284 10.67 -67.15 -47.04
C GLU A 284 9.19 -67.09 -47.50
N GLU A 285 8.81 -65.95 -48.13
CA GLU A 285 7.87 -65.74 -49.27
C GLU A 285 7.35 -64.28 -49.25
N ILE A 286 8.05 -63.24 -49.73
CA ILE A 286 8.51 -62.77 -51.06
C ILE A 286 7.49 -62.14 -52.05
N PRO A 287 6.15 -62.37 -52.09
CA PRO A 287 5.32 -61.62 -53.05
C PRO A 287 4.20 -60.76 -52.42
N ARG A 288 4.45 -60.12 -51.26
CA ARG A 288 3.61 -59.01 -50.74
C ARG A 288 4.35 -57.67 -50.63
N LEU A 289 5.59 -57.60 -51.12
CA LEU A 289 6.49 -56.43 -51.02
C LEU A 289 6.36 -55.41 -52.15
N LYS A 290 5.41 -55.56 -53.08
CA LYS A 290 5.18 -54.56 -54.15
C LYS A 290 4.12 -53.52 -53.80
N THR A 291 3.16 -53.83 -52.93
CA THR A 291 2.10 -52.90 -52.54
C THR A 291 2.49 -52.05 -51.32
N LEU A 292 3.39 -52.56 -50.47
CA LEU A 292 3.96 -51.83 -49.33
C LEU A 292 5.05 -50.81 -49.72
N LEU A 293 5.58 -50.85 -50.96
CA LEU A 293 6.60 -49.89 -51.41
C LEU A 293 6.00 -48.49 -51.65
N ALA A 294 4.74 -48.42 -52.09
CA ALA A 294 4.03 -47.14 -52.27
C ALA A 294 3.61 -46.51 -50.93
N GLU A 295 3.31 -47.32 -49.92
CA GLU A 295 3.02 -46.84 -48.56
C GLU A 295 4.31 -46.48 -47.79
N ALA A 296 5.44 -47.11 -48.11
CA ALA A 296 6.75 -46.79 -47.53
C ALA A 296 7.35 -45.48 -48.08
N GLU A 297 7.09 -45.09 -49.33
CA GLU A 297 7.53 -43.80 -49.87
C GLU A 297 6.81 -42.62 -49.18
N ALA A 298 5.52 -42.77 -48.86
CA ALA A 298 4.75 -41.78 -48.10
C ALA A 298 5.19 -41.71 -46.62
N SER A 299 5.56 -42.84 -46.00
CA SER A 299 6.09 -42.84 -44.63
C SER A 299 7.54 -42.34 -44.55
N LEU A 300 8.35 -42.55 -45.59
CA LEU A 300 9.72 -42.02 -45.67
C LEU A 300 9.75 -40.50 -45.87
N GLN A 301 8.79 -39.91 -46.58
CA GLN A 301 8.67 -38.45 -46.69
C GLN A 301 8.27 -37.79 -45.36
N LYS A 302 7.41 -38.45 -44.57
CA LYS A 302 7.04 -38.01 -43.22
C LYS A 302 8.19 -38.20 -42.21
N ASN A 303 8.96 -39.28 -42.34
CA ASN A 303 10.16 -39.52 -41.54
C ASN A 303 11.31 -38.57 -41.93
N ALA A 304 11.44 -38.17 -43.20
CA ALA A 304 12.42 -37.17 -43.64
C ALA A 304 12.10 -35.78 -43.08
N GLN A 305 10.81 -35.40 -42.98
CA GLN A 305 10.40 -34.16 -42.32
C GLN A 305 10.66 -34.18 -40.80
N THR A 306 10.41 -35.31 -40.14
CA THR A 306 10.73 -35.44 -38.70
C THR A 306 12.23 -35.50 -38.44
N ILE A 307 13.03 -36.10 -39.32
CA ILE A 307 14.49 -36.06 -39.23
C ILE A 307 15.00 -34.63 -39.48
N GLN A 308 14.43 -33.87 -40.42
CA GLN A 308 14.77 -32.44 -40.60
C GLN A 308 14.40 -31.59 -39.38
N GLU A 309 13.27 -31.86 -38.72
CA GLU A 309 12.90 -31.17 -37.47
C GLU A 309 13.81 -31.54 -36.31
N PHE A 310 14.26 -32.80 -36.21
CA PHE A 310 15.23 -33.22 -35.21
C PHE A 310 16.64 -32.70 -35.51
N GLU A 311 17.05 -32.62 -36.77
CA GLU A 311 18.31 -31.98 -37.18
C GLU A 311 18.28 -30.48 -36.90
N LYS A 312 17.14 -29.81 -37.12
CA LYS A 312 16.95 -28.40 -36.77
C LYS A 312 17.01 -28.19 -35.26
N LYS A 313 16.31 -29.01 -34.47
CA LYS A 313 16.37 -28.95 -32.99
C LYS A 313 17.76 -29.31 -32.45
N PHE A 314 18.45 -30.25 -33.09
CA PHE A 314 19.82 -30.60 -32.74
C PHE A 314 20.81 -29.48 -33.10
N GLN A 315 20.61 -28.78 -34.23
CA GLN A 315 21.37 -27.58 -34.58
C GLN A 315 21.07 -26.42 -33.64
N GLU A 316 19.80 -26.18 -33.28
CA GLU A 316 19.40 -25.18 -32.30
C GLU A 316 20.01 -25.46 -30.91
N GLU A 317 20.07 -26.72 -30.49
CA GLU A 317 20.76 -27.09 -29.25
C GLU A 317 22.29 -27.10 -29.37
N GLN A 318 22.86 -27.40 -30.55
CA GLN A 318 24.28 -27.18 -30.79
C GLN A 318 24.63 -25.70 -30.76
N GLU A 319 23.78 -24.84 -31.30
CA GLU A 319 23.92 -23.38 -31.27
C GLU A 319 23.84 -22.87 -29.82
N LYS A 320 22.86 -23.33 -29.04
CA LYS A 320 22.78 -23.01 -27.60
C LYS A 320 23.97 -23.54 -26.81
N ILE A 321 24.47 -24.75 -27.09
CA ILE A 321 25.69 -25.27 -26.46
C ILE A 321 26.90 -24.41 -26.87
N THR A 322 27.01 -23.98 -28.13
CA THR A 322 28.09 -23.06 -28.55
C THR A 322 27.94 -21.65 -27.97
N GLU A 323 26.73 -21.19 -27.72
CA GLU A 323 26.43 -19.91 -27.08
C GLU A 323 26.74 -19.94 -25.58
N VAL A 324 26.37 -21.02 -24.89
CA VAL A 324 26.77 -21.29 -23.50
C VAL A 324 28.29 -21.47 -23.40
N THR A 325 28.92 -22.14 -24.35
CA THR A 325 30.40 -22.29 -24.39
C THR A 325 31.08 -20.94 -24.64
N LYS A 326 30.52 -20.08 -25.50
CA LYS A 326 30.98 -18.70 -25.70
C LYS A 326 30.75 -17.83 -24.46
N SER A 327 29.64 -18.01 -23.76
CA SER A 327 29.35 -17.31 -22.49
C SER A 327 30.30 -17.75 -21.38
N LEU A 328 30.66 -19.03 -21.33
CA LEU A 328 31.65 -19.58 -20.39
C LEU A 328 33.07 -19.10 -20.72
N GLU A 329 33.44 -19.01 -22.01
CA GLU A 329 34.70 -18.39 -22.43
C GLU A 329 34.73 -16.88 -22.19
N ALA A 330 33.60 -16.18 -22.31
CA ALA A 330 33.47 -14.77 -21.97
C ALA A 330 33.61 -14.57 -20.45
N SER A 331 33.00 -15.42 -19.62
CA SER A 331 33.19 -15.41 -18.16
C SER A 331 34.62 -15.77 -17.75
N ARG A 332 35.29 -16.70 -18.43
CA ARG A 332 36.71 -16.98 -18.19
C ARG A 332 37.62 -15.84 -18.63
N LYS A 333 37.27 -15.11 -19.69
CA LYS A 333 37.99 -13.90 -20.09
C LYS A 333 37.78 -12.78 -19.07
N SER A 334 36.56 -12.60 -18.57
CA SER A 334 36.27 -11.62 -17.51
C SER A 334 36.97 -11.97 -16.19
N GLU A 335 37.06 -13.26 -15.84
CA GLU A 335 37.80 -13.73 -14.66
C GLU A 335 39.31 -13.46 -14.80
N ASN A 336 39.89 -13.66 -15.99
CA ASN A 336 41.30 -13.36 -16.25
C ASN A 336 41.58 -11.85 -16.30
N THR A 337 40.67 -11.01 -16.81
CA THR A 337 40.81 -9.55 -16.70
C THR A 337 40.69 -9.08 -15.25
N LEU A 338 39.75 -9.61 -14.47
CA LEU A 338 39.67 -9.28 -13.04
C LEU A 338 40.92 -9.69 -12.27
N LYS A 339 41.51 -10.85 -12.61
CA LYS A 339 42.78 -11.29 -12.01
C LYS A 339 43.95 -10.39 -12.38
N HIS A 340 43.96 -9.86 -13.61
CA HIS A 340 44.98 -8.90 -14.04
C HIS A 340 44.78 -7.51 -13.42
N GLU A 341 43.54 -7.05 -13.30
CA GLU A 341 43.18 -5.80 -12.59
C GLU A 341 43.51 -5.88 -11.09
N ILE A 342 43.32 -7.03 -10.45
CA ILE A 342 43.75 -7.24 -9.05
C ILE A 342 45.28 -7.16 -8.93
N GLN A 343 46.01 -7.71 -9.90
CA GLN A 343 47.47 -7.63 -9.94
C GLN A 343 47.97 -6.20 -10.21
N GLU A 344 47.29 -5.45 -11.08
CA GLU A 344 47.61 -4.05 -11.38
C GLU A 344 47.30 -3.12 -10.20
N LYS A 345 46.16 -3.34 -9.52
CA LYS A 345 45.84 -2.64 -8.28
C LYS A 345 46.82 -2.98 -7.15
N SER A 346 47.30 -4.21 -7.08
CA SER A 346 48.37 -4.61 -6.16
C SER A 346 49.68 -3.86 -6.41
N SER A 347 50.09 -3.66 -7.67
CA SER A 347 51.26 -2.83 -7.99
C SER A 347 51.03 -1.34 -7.70
N LYS A 348 49.82 -0.83 -7.92
CA LYS A 348 49.45 0.55 -7.62
C LYS A 348 49.44 0.84 -6.11
N ILE A 349 49.02 -0.14 -5.30
CA ILE A 349 49.10 -0.06 -3.84
C ILE A 349 50.56 0.02 -3.38
N GLN A 350 51.48 -0.75 -3.98
CA GLN A 350 52.91 -0.66 -3.66
C GLN A 350 53.54 0.70 -4.08
N GLU A 351 53.11 1.29 -5.19
CA GLU A 351 53.52 2.65 -5.58
C GLU A 351 52.98 3.71 -4.62
N LEU A 352 51.71 3.60 -4.20
CA LEU A 352 51.12 4.51 -3.23
C LEU A 352 51.76 4.38 -1.84
N GLU A 353 52.12 3.16 -1.42
CA GLU A 353 52.88 2.95 -0.18
C GLU A 353 54.26 3.62 -0.24
N LYS A 354 54.90 3.61 -1.41
CA LYS A 354 56.17 4.31 -1.64
C LYS A 354 56.01 5.83 -1.63
N GLU A 355 54.96 6.37 -2.26
CA GLU A 355 54.63 7.80 -2.20
C GLU A 355 54.30 8.25 -0.77
N ILE A 356 53.61 7.42 0.03
CA ILE A 356 53.36 7.69 1.44
C ILE A 356 54.68 7.76 2.22
N THR A 357 55.67 6.91 1.91
CA THR A 357 57.01 7.00 2.53
C THR A 357 57.79 8.24 2.12
N ASP A 358 57.65 8.71 0.88
CA ASP A 358 58.30 9.93 0.38
C ASP A 358 57.64 11.21 0.91
N VAL A 359 56.32 11.20 1.11
CA VAL A 359 55.57 12.27 1.79
C VAL A 359 55.92 12.30 3.28
N ALA A 360 56.15 11.15 3.93
CA ALA A 360 56.63 11.09 5.31
C ALA A 360 58.06 11.67 5.47
N ALA A 361 58.93 11.49 4.47
CA ALA A 361 60.25 12.12 4.45
C ALA A 361 60.17 13.65 4.24
N SER A 362 59.28 14.11 3.36
CA SER A 362 59.04 15.54 3.10
C SER A 362 58.43 16.26 4.31
N ARG A 363 57.55 15.57 5.06
CA ARG A 363 57.00 16.08 6.33
C ARG A 363 58.08 16.27 7.39
N LYS A 364 59.10 15.41 7.44
CA LYS A 364 60.23 15.52 8.37
C LYS A 364 61.12 16.74 8.09
N ILE A 365 61.23 17.14 6.82
CA ILE A 365 61.95 18.36 6.40
C ILE A 365 61.15 19.62 6.78
N ALA A 366 59.84 19.64 6.53
CA ALA A 366 58.97 20.73 6.95
C ALA A 366 58.91 20.92 8.48
N GLU A 367 59.03 19.83 9.25
CA GLU A 367 59.09 19.87 10.71
C GLU A 367 60.40 20.47 11.25
N THR A 368 61.51 20.34 10.50
CA THR A 368 62.79 21.01 10.83
C THR A 368 62.79 22.51 10.51
N GLU A 369 62.06 22.95 9.48
CA GLU A 369 61.87 24.39 9.21
C GLU A 369 60.93 25.05 10.22
N LYS A 370 59.92 24.33 10.71
CA LYS A 370 59.04 24.79 11.80
C LYS A 370 59.84 25.08 13.09
N LEU A 371 60.77 24.19 13.46
CA LEU A 371 61.66 24.39 14.61
C LEU A 371 62.59 25.60 14.44
N SER A 372 63.02 25.92 13.21
CA SER A 372 63.81 27.12 12.93
C SER A 372 62.99 28.41 13.05
N ASN A 373 61.72 28.38 12.68
CA ASN A 373 60.82 29.52 12.81
C ASN A 373 60.36 29.73 14.26
N GLU A 374 60.19 28.66 15.05
CA GLU A 374 60.00 28.74 16.51
C GLU A 374 61.20 29.38 17.23
N GLY A 375 62.43 29.19 16.72
CA GLY A 375 63.62 29.90 17.22
C GLY A 375 63.55 31.42 17.03
N LYS A 376 63.05 31.88 15.88
CA LYS A 376 62.86 33.32 15.60
C LYS A 376 61.71 33.93 16.40
N ILE A 377 60.66 33.14 16.68
CA ILE A 377 59.55 33.57 17.55
C ILE A 377 60.04 33.76 18.99
N ARG A 378 60.93 32.90 19.50
CA ARG A 378 61.56 33.09 20.82
C ARG A 378 62.42 34.36 20.91
N GLU A 379 63.10 34.76 19.83
CA GLU A 379 63.83 36.04 19.80
C GLU A 379 62.87 37.24 19.88
N PHE A 380 61.71 37.17 19.21
CA PHE A 380 60.67 38.20 19.35
C PHE A 380 60.02 38.20 20.75
N GLU A 381 59.85 37.04 21.38
CA GLU A 381 59.38 36.94 22.77
C GLU A 381 60.34 37.59 23.77
N VAL A 382 61.66 37.45 23.59
CA VAL A 382 62.68 38.13 24.42
C VAL A 382 62.62 39.65 24.27
N ILE A 383 62.33 40.17 23.07
CA ILE A 383 62.16 41.61 22.81
C ILE A 383 60.87 42.13 23.47
N ILE A 384 59.76 41.39 23.38
CA ILE A 384 58.48 41.71 24.03
C ILE A 384 58.64 41.69 25.56
N GLU A 385 59.40 40.76 26.12
CA GLU A 385 59.64 40.69 27.58
C GLU A 385 60.50 41.88 28.07
N SER A 386 61.42 42.40 27.24
CA SER A 386 62.16 43.64 27.54
C SER A 386 61.27 44.88 27.54
N LEU A 387 60.28 44.95 26.65
CA LEU A 387 59.29 46.03 26.58
C LEU A 387 58.29 45.94 27.74
N LYS A 388 57.91 44.74 28.19
CA LYS A 388 57.12 44.53 29.42
C LYS A 388 57.88 44.96 30.69
N LYS A 389 59.20 44.75 30.75
CA LYS A 389 60.04 45.18 31.87
C LYS A 389 59.99 46.71 32.05
N GLN A 390 60.04 47.47 30.95
CA GLN A 390 59.89 48.93 30.95
C GLN A 390 58.48 49.40 31.40
N ILE A 391 57.42 48.62 31.13
CA ILE A 391 56.06 48.90 31.62
C ILE A 391 55.89 48.56 33.11
N SER A 392 56.63 47.56 33.63
CA SER A 392 56.59 47.18 35.05
C SER A 392 57.23 48.23 35.97
N GLU A 393 58.28 48.92 35.50
CA GLU A 393 58.95 50.01 36.23
C GLU A 393 58.07 51.28 36.32
N ALA A 394 57.12 51.48 35.39
CA ALA A 394 56.13 52.55 35.47
C ALA A 394 54.98 52.25 36.45
N ASN A 395 54.66 50.97 36.72
CA ASN A 395 53.56 50.55 37.59
C ASN A 395 53.90 50.50 39.09
N SER A 396 55.20 50.50 39.46
CA SER A 396 55.62 50.61 40.87
C SER A 396 55.40 52.01 41.48
N ALA A 397 55.11 53.03 40.66
CA ALA A 397 54.72 54.35 41.13
C ALA A 397 53.24 54.45 41.56
N THR A 398 52.40 53.47 41.18
CA THR A 398 50.94 53.44 41.47
C THR A 398 50.59 52.64 42.73
N THR A 399 51.56 51.95 43.32
CA THR A 399 51.41 51.09 44.50
C THR A 399 51.35 51.83 45.85
N SER A 400 51.52 53.16 45.88
CA SER A 400 51.31 53.98 47.08
C SER A 400 49.83 54.29 47.38
N SER A 401 48.91 54.02 46.45
CA SER A 401 47.47 54.30 46.61
C SER A 401 46.64 53.08 47.04
N ARG A 402 47.27 51.94 47.34
CA ARG A 402 46.57 50.68 47.69
C ARG A 402 46.49 50.40 49.19
N GLU A 403 47.15 51.20 50.03
CA GLU A 403 47.13 51.07 51.49
C GLU A 403 45.79 51.53 52.13
N GLU A 404 44.91 52.23 51.39
CA GLU A 404 43.56 52.59 51.87
C GLU A 404 42.54 51.43 51.78
N VAL A 405 42.81 50.37 51.01
CA VAL A 405 41.88 49.24 50.81
C VAL A 405 41.91 48.21 51.96
N ASP A 406 42.98 48.16 52.75
CA ASP A 406 43.10 47.23 53.89
C ASP A 406 42.24 47.62 55.10
N SER A 407 41.72 48.85 55.12
CA SER A 407 40.75 49.30 56.14
C SER A 407 39.34 48.74 55.91
N VAL A 408 38.97 48.40 54.66
CA VAL A 408 37.65 47.87 54.27
C VAL A 408 37.54 46.36 54.54
N ARG A 409 38.65 45.61 54.56
CA ARG A 409 38.68 44.17 54.90
C ARG A 409 38.23 43.87 56.33
N LYS A 410 38.30 44.83 57.25
CA LYS A 410 37.89 44.64 58.65
C LYS A 410 36.37 44.72 58.87
N ILE A 411 35.62 45.27 57.92
CA ILE A 411 34.16 45.39 57.97
C ILE A 411 33.47 44.12 57.42
N LEU A 412 34.12 43.38 56.50
CA LEU A 412 33.62 42.13 55.93
C LEU A 412 33.59 40.94 56.92
N SER A 413 34.35 41.01 58.02
CA SER A 413 34.37 39.96 59.06
C SER A 413 33.08 39.89 59.90
N ASN A 414 32.24 40.94 59.89
CA ASN A 414 30.97 40.96 60.62
C ASN A 414 29.77 40.49 59.76
N GLN A 415 29.95 40.26 58.46
CA GLN A 415 28.90 39.68 57.58
C GLN A 415 28.89 38.14 57.59
N GLU A 416 29.94 37.48 58.08
CA GLU A 416 30.01 36.02 58.19
C GLU A 416 29.12 35.44 59.32
N GLN A 417 28.62 36.28 60.23
CA GLN A 417 27.70 35.85 61.29
C GLN A 417 26.24 35.78 60.81
N SER A 418 25.87 36.54 59.76
CA SER A 418 24.52 36.52 59.14
C SER A 418 24.32 35.34 58.18
N THR A 419 25.39 34.80 57.60
CA THR A 419 25.34 33.60 56.74
C THR A 419 25.18 32.29 57.54
N GLY A 420 25.40 32.33 58.87
CA GLY A 420 25.12 31.23 59.79
C GLY A 420 23.62 31.01 60.05
N GLU A 421 22.83 32.08 60.07
CA GLU A 421 21.37 32.02 60.30
C GLU A 421 20.62 31.50 59.04
N LEU A 422 21.10 31.86 57.84
CA LEU A 422 20.57 31.34 56.57
C LEU A 422 20.84 29.84 56.35
N ARG A 423 21.90 29.27 56.94
CA ARG A 423 22.15 27.81 56.91
C ARG A 423 21.19 27.04 57.80
N ALA A 424 20.82 27.58 58.96
CA ALA A 424 19.85 26.97 59.86
C ALA A 424 18.43 26.96 59.24
N GLU A 425 18.08 27.99 58.46
CA GLU A 425 16.81 28.06 57.73
C GLU A 425 16.75 27.08 56.53
N CYS A 426 17.88 26.87 55.84
CA CYS A 426 18.00 25.86 54.78
C CYS A 426 17.86 24.41 55.31
N ASP A 427 18.38 24.12 56.50
CA ASP A 427 18.23 22.79 57.11
C ASP A 427 16.80 22.55 57.64
N ALA A 428 16.11 23.59 58.08
CA ALA A 428 14.68 23.53 58.45
C ALA A 428 13.76 23.32 57.22
N LEU A 429 14.09 23.91 56.07
CA LEU A 429 13.36 23.71 54.81
C LEU A 429 13.61 22.31 54.21
N LYS A 430 14.83 21.77 54.30
CA LYS A 430 15.12 20.38 53.91
C LYS A 430 14.33 19.36 54.73
N LYS A 431 14.15 19.62 56.02
CA LYS A 431 13.32 18.75 56.87
C LYS A 431 11.85 18.77 56.45
N LYS A 432 11.30 19.95 56.15
CA LYS A 432 9.93 20.07 55.60
C LYS A 432 9.77 19.39 54.24
N LEU A 433 10.78 19.47 53.37
CA LEU A 433 10.78 18.79 52.08
C LEU A 433 10.72 17.26 52.26
N HIS A 434 11.52 16.72 53.18
CA HIS A 434 11.55 15.29 53.46
C HIS A 434 10.24 14.79 54.11
N ASP A 435 9.64 15.59 55.01
CA ASP A 435 8.33 15.27 55.59
C ASP A 435 7.21 15.30 54.52
N THR A 436 7.30 16.19 53.51
CA THR A 436 6.36 16.19 52.37
C THR A 436 6.59 15.06 51.37
N GLU A 437 7.83 14.63 51.16
CA GLU A 437 8.17 13.45 50.36
C GLU A 437 7.63 12.18 51.01
N ALA A 438 7.78 12.04 52.33
CA ALA A 438 7.20 10.92 53.08
C ALA A 438 5.66 10.88 53.00
N ALA A 439 4.99 12.04 53.07
CA ALA A 439 3.55 12.14 52.93
C ALA A 439 3.06 11.84 51.49
N LEU A 440 3.88 12.12 50.47
CA LEU A 440 3.59 11.76 49.07
C LEU A 440 3.83 10.26 48.81
N GLU A 441 4.86 9.66 49.41
CA GLU A 441 5.06 8.21 49.38
C GLU A 441 3.94 7.45 50.08
N GLU A 442 3.40 7.98 51.18
CA GLU A 442 2.24 7.41 51.86
C GLU A 442 0.97 7.50 50.99
N LYS A 443 0.71 8.64 50.34
CA LYS A 443 -0.39 8.76 49.35
C LYS A 443 -0.20 7.87 48.13
N LEU A 444 1.03 7.65 47.67
CA LEU A 444 1.32 6.70 46.58
C LEU A 444 1.10 5.26 47.02
N ARG A 445 1.38 4.91 48.29
CA ARG A 445 1.00 3.60 48.86
C ARG A 445 -0.50 3.44 48.99
N ASP A 446 -1.24 4.48 49.39
CA ASP A 446 -2.70 4.43 49.49
C ASP A 446 -3.35 4.29 48.12
N LEU A 447 -2.85 4.99 47.09
CA LEU A 447 -3.28 4.82 45.70
C LEU A 447 -2.90 3.45 45.12
N ALA A 448 -1.74 2.91 45.50
CA ALA A 448 -1.36 1.53 45.14
C ALA A 448 -2.29 0.51 45.81
N ARG A 449 -2.69 0.74 47.06
CA ARG A 449 -3.65 -0.10 47.79
C ARG A 449 -5.06 -0.01 47.18
N GLU A 450 -5.47 1.16 46.72
CA GLU A 450 -6.73 1.35 45.99
C GLU A 450 -6.70 0.71 44.59
N SER A 451 -5.53 0.71 43.93
CA SER A 451 -5.29 -0.04 42.70
C SER A 451 -5.32 -1.55 42.92
N GLU A 452 -4.78 -2.03 44.05
CA GLU A 452 -4.77 -3.44 44.43
C GLU A 452 -6.18 -3.92 44.82
N GLU A 453 -6.99 -3.11 45.53
CA GLU A 453 -8.41 -3.37 45.77
C GLU A 453 -9.24 -3.36 44.47
N LYS A 454 -8.92 -2.49 43.51
CA LYS A 454 -9.53 -2.53 42.16
C LYS A 454 -9.11 -3.79 41.40
N SER A 455 -7.88 -4.27 41.56
CA SER A 455 -7.41 -5.55 40.99
C SER A 455 -8.10 -6.76 41.61
N GLN A 456 -8.39 -6.72 42.92
CA GLN A 456 -9.16 -7.77 43.60
C GLN A 456 -10.63 -7.78 43.13
N LYS A 457 -11.23 -6.61 42.87
CA LYS A 457 -12.57 -6.53 42.23
C LYS A 457 -12.57 -6.99 40.77
N ILE A 458 -11.44 -6.86 40.06
CA ILE A 458 -11.25 -7.46 38.72
C ILE A 458 -11.18 -8.99 38.83
N HIS A 459 -10.50 -9.53 39.85
CA HIS A 459 -10.49 -10.97 40.13
C HIS A 459 -11.88 -11.50 40.53
N GLU A 460 -12.68 -10.76 41.31
CA GLU A 460 -14.09 -11.13 41.57
C GLU A 460 -14.96 -11.08 40.30
N CYS A 461 -14.68 -10.15 39.39
CA CYS A 461 -15.28 -10.11 38.05
C CYS A 461 -14.81 -11.28 37.17
N GLU A 462 -13.56 -11.73 37.30
CA GLU A 462 -13.01 -12.91 36.61
C GLU A 462 -13.59 -14.21 37.17
N ASP A 463 -13.81 -14.35 38.48
CA ASP A 463 -14.51 -15.48 39.11
C ASP A 463 -15.99 -15.52 38.70
N LEU A 464 -16.64 -14.37 38.54
CA LEU A 464 -17.98 -14.28 37.95
C LEU A 464 -17.97 -14.63 36.45
N LYS A 465 -16.90 -14.26 35.73
CA LYS A 465 -16.67 -14.67 34.34
C LYS A 465 -16.44 -16.18 34.25
N GLU A 466 -15.74 -16.78 35.21
CA GLU A 466 -15.46 -18.21 35.28
C GLU A 466 -16.74 -19.01 35.57
N LYS A 467 -17.62 -18.49 36.45
CA LYS A 467 -18.97 -19.03 36.68
C LYS A 467 -19.90 -18.86 35.47
N ILE A 468 -19.78 -17.76 34.73
CA ILE A 468 -20.50 -17.55 33.47
C ILE A 468 -19.97 -18.51 32.39
N THR A 469 -18.66 -18.79 32.32
CA THR A 469 -18.10 -19.81 31.43
C THR A 469 -18.43 -21.23 31.88
N LEU A 470 -18.59 -21.51 33.17
CA LEU A 470 -19.04 -22.81 33.66
C LEU A 470 -20.52 -23.06 33.32
N ASN A 471 -21.34 -22.01 33.31
CA ASN A 471 -22.72 -22.09 32.83
C ASN A 471 -22.80 -22.11 31.30
N ALA A 472 -21.93 -21.38 30.60
CA ALA A 472 -21.80 -21.44 29.16
C ALA A 472 -21.37 -22.85 28.71
N THR A 473 -20.40 -23.48 29.39
CA THR A 473 -19.97 -24.86 29.10
C THR A 473 -21.05 -25.90 29.42
N LYS A 474 -21.97 -25.64 30.37
CA LYS A 474 -23.17 -26.48 30.56
C LYS A 474 -24.17 -26.32 29.41
N TYR A 475 -24.43 -25.08 28.97
CA TYR A 475 -25.24 -24.83 27.78
C TYR A 475 -24.56 -25.36 26.50
N GLU A 476 -23.23 -25.40 26.47
CA GLU A 476 -22.43 -25.92 25.37
C GLU A 476 -22.40 -27.45 25.38
N GLN A 477 -22.35 -28.11 26.55
CA GLN A 477 -22.57 -29.56 26.65
C GLN A 477 -24.00 -29.97 26.27
N GLU A 478 -24.99 -29.15 26.59
CA GLU A 478 -26.39 -29.37 26.20
C GLU A 478 -26.61 -29.08 24.71
N ALA A 479 -25.96 -28.05 24.17
CA ALA A 479 -25.87 -27.77 22.74
C ALA A 479 -25.06 -28.84 22.00
N GLN A 480 -24.08 -29.48 22.63
CA GLN A 480 -23.27 -30.55 22.06
C GLN A 480 -23.98 -31.91 22.13
N LYS A 481 -24.82 -32.14 23.14
CA LYS A 481 -25.82 -33.24 23.12
C LYS A 481 -26.84 -33.04 22.00
N ASN A 482 -27.38 -31.82 21.88
CA ASN A 482 -28.26 -31.47 20.76
C ASN A 482 -27.53 -31.50 19.42
N ALA A 483 -26.23 -31.20 19.39
CA ALA A 483 -25.39 -31.32 18.20
C ALA A 483 -25.16 -32.79 17.85
N THR A 484 -24.93 -33.70 18.80
CA THR A 484 -24.82 -35.14 18.51
C THR A 484 -26.15 -35.76 18.07
N ALA A 485 -27.29 -35.26 18.57
CA ALA A 485 -28.62 -35.65 18.08
C ALA A 485 -28.90 -35.05 16.68
N MET A 486 -28.51 -33.80 16.44
CA MET A 486 -28.50 -33.16 15.12
C MET A 486 -27.52 -33.83 14.16
N GLU A 487 -26.42 -34.41 14.64
CA GLU A 487 -25.43 -35.10 13.81
C GLU A 487 -25.88 -36.51 13.48
N ALA A 488 -26.64 -37.18 14.36
CA ALA A 488 -27.35 -38.41 14.03
C ALA A 488 -28.48 -38.16 13.01
N ILE A 489 -29.24 -37.07 13.18
CA ILE A 489 -30.25 -36.63 12.21
C ILE A 489 -29.59 -36.15 10.92
N LYS A 490 -28.46 -35.45 10.97
CA LYS A 490 -27.67 -35.07 9.80
C LYS A 490 -27.02 -36.26 9.16
N GLU A 491 -26.67 -37.33 9.87
CA GLU A 491 -26.14 -38.54 9.25
C GLU A 491 -27.25 -39.31 8.53
N GLU A 492 -28.48 -39.29 9.06
CA GLU A 492 -29.67 -39.77 8.32
C GLU A 492 -30.04 -38.87 7.15
N VAL A 493 -30.01 -37.55 7.33
CA VAL A 493 -30.19 -36.56 6.26
C VAL A 493 -29.02 -36.60 5.28
N ARG A 494 -27.81 -37.00 5.68
CA ARG A 494 -26.61 -37.19 4.84
C ARG A 494 -26.71 -38.49 4.09
N LYS A 495 -27.27 -39.56 4.65
CA LYS A 495 -27.59 -40.79 3.90
C LYS A 495 -28.73 -40.57 2.92
N LEU A 496 -29.78 -39.86 3.32
CA LEU A 496 -30.88 -39.46 2.42
C LEU A 496 -30.40 -38.45 1.39
N SER A 497 -29.52 -37.52 1.75
CA SER A 497 -28.90 -36.55 0.85
C SER A 497 -27.83 -37.19 -0.01
N GLU A 498 -27.12 -38.23 0.41
CA GLU A 498 -26.24 -39.04 -0.46
C GLU A 498 -27.06 -39.85 -1.44
N SER A 499 -28.22 -40.37 -1.03
CA SER A 499 -29.17 -41.03 -1.93
C SER A 499 -29.77 -40.03 -2.93
N LEU A 500 -30.13 -38.83 -2.47
CA LEU A 500 -30.61 -37.73 -3.29
C LEU A 500 -29.51 -37.16 -4.18
N LYS A 501 -28.24 -37.18 -3.72
CA LYS A 501 -27.04 -36.74 -4.42
C LYS A 501 -26.55 -37.78 -5.40
N VAL A 502 -26.83 -39.07 -5.22
CA VAL A 502 -26.65 -40.08 -6.28
C VAL A 502 -27.70 -39.86 -7.37
N ALA A 503 -28.96 -39.61 -7.01
CA ALA A 503 -30.01 -39.28 -7.97
C ALA A 503 -29.81 -37.89 -8.64
N GLU A 504 -29.27 -36.91 -7.92
CA GLU A 504 -28.88 -35.59 -8.43
C GLU A 504 -27.58 -35.68 -9.20
N ASN A 505 -26.62 -36.53 -8.85
CA ASN A 505 -25.42 -36.78 -9.67
C ASN A 505 -25.77 -37.54 -10.94
N GLU A 506 -26.79 -38.40 -10.95
CA GLU A 506 -27.32 -39.01 -12.18
C GLU A 506 -28.06 -37.97 -13.03
N LYS A 507 -28.94 -37.16 -12.42
CA LYS A 507 -29.60 -36.02 -13.08
C LYS A 507 -28.59 -34.97 -13.57
N GLU A 508 -27.53 -34.72 -12.82
CA GLU A 508 -26.47 -33.76 -13.11
C GLU A 508 -25.41 -34.36 -14.03
N SER A 509 -25.24 -35.68 -14.09
CA SER A 509 -24.42 -36.32 -15.14
C SER A 509 -25.16 -36.28 -16.49
N LEU A 510 -26.48 -36.45 -16.48
CA LEU A 510 -27.34 -36.25 -17.66
C LEU A 510 -27.45 -34.77 -18.03
N LYS A 511 -27.52 -33.86 -17.04
CA LYS A 511 -27.47 -32.41 -17.24
C LYS A 511 -26.09 -31.95 -17.70
N LYS A 512 -24.99 -32.51 -17.20
CA LYS A 512 -23.61 -32.27 -17.67
C LYS A 512 -23.34 -32.87 -19.03
N LEU A 513 -24.00 -33.96 -19.44
CA LEU A 513 -23.92 -34.44 -20.82
C LEU A 513 -24.72 -33.55 -21.78
N LEU A 514 -25.82 -32.96 -21.32
CA LEU A 514 -26.61 -31.99 -22.08
C LEU A 514 -25.93 -30.61 -22.14
N GLU A 515 -25.40 -30.14 -21.01
CA GLU A 515 -24.63 -28.90 -20.83
C GLU A 515 -23.27 -29.04 -21.51
N ALA A 516 -22.54 -30.15 -21.43
CA ALA A 516 -21.33 -30.35 -22.24
C ALA A 516 -21.65 -30.44 -23.74
N GLY A 517 -22.83 -30.94 -24.13
CA GLY A 517 -23.31 -30.86 -25.51
C GLY A 517 -23.60 -29.42 -25.94
N GLU A 518 -24.23 -28.63 -25.08
CA GLU A 518 -24.52 -27.20 -25.30
C GLU A 518 -23.29 -26.31 -25.19
N GLU A 519 -22.30 -26.69 -24.39
CA GLU A 519 -21.04 -26.00 -24.11
C GLU A 519 -19.98 -26.39 -25.14
N VAL A 520 -20.01 -27.59 -25.71
CA VAL A 520 -19.30 -27.91 -26.97
C VAL A 520 -19.91 -27.15 -28.13
N LYS A 521 -21.25 -27.01 -28.18
CA LYS A 521 -21.93 -26.18 -29.18
C LYS A 521 -21.60 -24.69 -29.00
N LYS A 522 -21.64 -24.17 -27.78
CA LYS A 522 -21.23 -22.79 -27.43
C LYS A 522 -19.75 -22.58 -27.68
N SER A 523 -18.88 -23.53 -27.35
CA SER A 523 -17.45 -23.49 -27.59
C SER A 523 -17.14 -23.54 -29.09
N LEU A 524 -17.92 -24.26 -29.90
CA LEU A 524 -17.82 -24.25 -31.36
C LEU A 524 -18.34 -22.95 -31.95
N GLU A 525 -19.47 -22.42 -31.47
CA GLU A 525 -20.02 -21.11 -31.89
C GLU A 525 -19.10 -19.96 -31.47
N GLU A 526 -18.51 -20.03 -30.28
CA GLU A 526 -17.55 -19.07 -29.73
C GLU A 526 -16.16 -19.25 -30.35
N ASN A 527 -15.73 -20.46 -30.73
CA ASN A 527 -14.52 -20.65 -31.55
C ASN A 527 -14.73 -20.10 -32.96
N VAL A 528 -15.90 -20.28 -33.56
CA VAL A 528 -16.22 -19.72 -34.88
C VAL A 528 -16.26 -18.19 -34.77
N GLU A 529 -16.87 -17.63 -33.73
CA GLU A 529 -16.92 -16.19 -33.51
C GLU A 529 -15.56 -15.61 -33.08
N ASN A 530 -14.75 -16.33 -32.31
CA ASN A 530 -13.37 -15.94 -31.97
C ASN A 530 -12.42 -16.09 -33.15
N GLN A 531 -12.59 -17.10 -34.01
CA GLN A 531 -11.86 -17.18 -35.27
C GLN A 531 -12.28 -16.05 -36.21
N LYS A 532 -13.56 -15.67 -36.23
CA LYS A 532 -14.07 -14.55 -37.00
C LYS A 532 -13.57 -13.20 -36.45
N ARG A 533 -13.52 -13.02 -35.13
CA ARG A 533 -12.89 -11.88 -34.45
C ARG A 533 -11.37 -11.86 -34.58
N GLN A 534 -10.70 -13.02 -34.62
CA GLN A 534 -9.28 -13.10 -34.94
C GLN A 534 -9.02 -12.75 -36.39
N ILE A 535 -9.88 -13.16 -37.32
CA ILE A 535 -9.77 -12.79 -38.74
C ILE A 535 -10.04 -11.29 -38.90
N GLU A 536 -11.07 -10.74 -38.26
CA GLU A 536 -11.35 -9.30 -38.24
C GLU A 536 -10.21 -8.52 -37.58
N GLY A 537 -9.68 -9.00 -36.45
CA GLY A 537 -8.54 -8.45 -35.73
C GLY A 537 -7.23 -8.52 -36.52
N LEU A 538 -6.98 -9.61 -37.24
CA LEU A 538 -5.85 -9.73 -38.16
C LEU A 538 -6.04 -8.84 -39.40
N THR A 539 -7.28 -8.59 -39.82
CA THR A 539 -7.61 -7.69 -40.93
C THR A 539 -7.44 -6.22 -40.51
N THR A 540 -7.86 -5.83 -39.29
CA THR A 540 -7.59 -4.50 -38.74
C THR A 540 -6.12 -4.30 -38.46
N ASN A 541 -5.42 -5.30 -37.93
CA ASN A 541 -3.96 -5.24 -37.75
C ASN A 541 -3.21 -5.16 -39.08
N LEU A 542 -3.70 -5.80 -40.15
CA LEU A 542 -3.16 -5.63 -41.50
C LEU A 542 -3.37 -4.21 -42.03
N THR A 543 -4.53 -3.59 -41.77
CA THR A 543 -4.77 -2.19 -42.14
C THR A 543 -3.99 -1.19 -41.27
N GLU A 544 -3.79 -1.48 -39.99
CA GLU A 544 -2.93 -0.68 -39.11
C GLU A 544 -1.45 -0.84 -39.45
N LEU A 545 -0.99 -2.05 -39.80
CA LEU A 545 0.37 -2.28 -40.31
C LEU A 545 0.61 -1.57 -41.64
N ASP A 546 -0.38 -1.51 -42.54
CA ASP A 546 -0.25 -0.75 -43.79
C ASP A 546 -0.28 0.77 -43.55
N GLY A 547 -1.04 1.24 -42.54
CA GLY A 547 -1.00 2.62 -42.06
C GLY A 547 0.33 2.99 -41.38
N GLN A 548 0.87 2.09 -40.54
CA GLN A 548 2.18 2.23 -39.90
C GLN A 548 3.32 2.15 -40.92
N LYS A 549 3.19 1.36 -41.98
CA LYS A 549 4.12 1.34 -43.11
C LYS A 549 4.08 2.65 -43.88
N SER A 550 2.91 3.26 -44.06
CA SER A 550 2.78 4.58 -44.70
C SER A 550 3.42 5.69 -43.85
N THR A 551 3.23 5.67 -42.52
CA THR A 551 3.86 6.66 -41.61
C THR A 551 5.35 6.42 -41.42
N LEU A 552 5.81 5.16 -41.37
CA LEU A 552 7.24 4.83 -41.39
C LEU A 552 7.90 5.22 -42.71
N GLN A 553 7.19 5.12 -43.83
CA GLN A 553 7.69 5.54 -45.13
C GLN A 553 7.74 7.07 -45.26
N GLU A 554 6.79 7.81 -44.69
CA GLU A 554 6.88 9.27 -44.53
C GLU A 554 8.02 9.69 -43.59
N ASN A 555 8.19 9.00 -42.46
CA ASN A 555 9.28 9.25 -41.53
C ASN A 555 10.64 8.91 -42.14
N PHE A 556 10.74 7.86 -42.95
CA PHE A 556 11.96 7.52 -43.69
C PHE A 556 12.27 8.59 -44.74
N ASN A 557 11.26 9.09 -45.46
CA ASN A 557 11.44 10.19 -46.40
C ASN A 557 11.85 11.51 -45.70
N GLN A 558 11.32 11.79 -44.49
CA GLN A 558 11.78 12.92 -43.67
C GLN A 558 13.20 12.71 -43.12
N LEU A 559 13.56 11.48 -42.72
CA LEU A 559 14.92 11.16 -42.32
C LEU A 559 15.90 11.28 -43.50
N ASP A 560 15.52 10.88 -44.71
CA ASP A 560 16.36 11.01 -45.90
C ASP A 560 16.56 12.48 -46.29
N LEU A 561 15.53 13.32 -46.13
CA LEU A 561 15.63 14.77 -46.33
C LEU A 561 16.55 15.42 -45.29
N THR A 562 16.40 15.07 -44.01
CA THR A 562 17.23 15.61 -42.93
C THR A 562 18.66 15.09 -42.98
N HIS A 563 18.87 13.83 -43.36
CA HIS A 563 20.19 13.27 -43.63
C HIS A 563 20.83 13.95 -44.84
N GLY A 564 20.08 14.21 -45.91
CA GLY A 564 20.53 15.01 -47.04
C GLY A 564 20.96 16.44 -46.65
N ASP A 565 20.22 17.10 -45.76
CA ASP A 565 20.56 18.43 -45.25
C ASP A 565 21.76 18.40 -44.29
N LEU A 566 21.89 17.36 -43.46
CA LEU A 566 23.06 17.13 -42.61
C LEU A 566 24.31 16.82 -43.42
N VAL A 567 24.22 16.02 -44.48
CA VAL A 567 25.32 15.73 -45.41
C VAL A 567 25.73 17.01 -46.15
N ARG A 568 24.78 17.87 -46.54
CA ARG A 568 25.11 19.19 -47.10
C ARG A 568 25.79 20.10 -46.07
N LYS A 569 25.34 20.10 -44.81
CA LYS A 569 25.99 20.86 -43.71
C LYS A 569 27.39 20.33 -43.40
N PHE A 570 27.57 19.01 -43.38
CA PHE A 570 28.88 18.38 -43.21
C PHE A 570 29.81 18.71 -44.37
N LYS A 571 29.31 18.70 -45.60
CA LYS A 571 30.10 19.11 -46.78
C LYS A 571 30.51 20.58 -46.72
N VAL A 572 29.64 21.47 -46.26
CA VAL A 572 29.98 22.88 -46.03
C VAL A 572 31.01 23.04 -44.90
N LEU A 573 30.91 22.25 -43.83
CA LEU A 573 31.90 22.25 -42.74
C LEU A 573 33.24 21.65 -43.18
N GLU A 574 33.23 20.62 -44.02
CA GLU A 574 34.43 20.00 -44.59
C GLU A 574 35.11 20.96 -45.57
N GLU A 575 34.35 21.67 -46.41
CA GLU A 575 34.83 22.79 -47.23
C GLU A 575 35.42 23.92 -46.35
N LYS A 576 34.81 24.23 -45.19
CA LYS A 576 35.34 25.23 -44.26
C LYS A 576 36.60 24.77 -43.52
N CYS A 577 36.70 23.48 -43.18
CA CYS A 577 37.90 22.87 -42.60
C CYS A 577 39.05 22.82 -43.61
N THR A 578 38.78 22.49 -44.87
CA THR A 578 39.78 22.56 -45.94
C THR A 578 40.22 24.01 -46.18
N GLN A 579 39.30 24.98 -46.15
CA GLN A 579 39.60 26.41 -46.26
C GLN A 579 40.50 26.91 -45.11
N MET A 580 40.19 26.55 -43.86
CA MET A 580 41.03 26.84 -42.69
C MET A 580 42.40 26.17 -42.77
N THR A 581 42.49 24.97 -43.37
CA THR A 581 43.75 24.26 -43.55
C THR A 581 44.61 24.93 -44.63
N THR A 582 44.01 25.45 -45.70
CA THR A 582 44.70 26.27 -46.71
C THR A 582 45.12 27.64 -46.16
N GLU A 583 44.31 28.30 -45.33
CA GLU A 583 44.70 29.56 -44.66
C GLU A 583 45.84 29.34 -43.66
N LYS A 584 45.82 28.22 -42.91
CA LYS A 584 46.93 27.81 -42.04
C LYS A 584 48.22 27.58 -42.83
N GLN A 585 48.15 26.91 -43.99
CA GLN A 585 49.32 26.71 -44.86
C GLN A 585 49.82 28.03 -45.45
N SER A 586 48.92 28.97 -45.80
CA SER A 586 49.26 30.32 -46.26
C SER A 586 49.98 31.14 -45.19
N LEU A 587 49.43 31.16 -43.96
CA LEU A 587 50.06 31.83 -42.81
C LEU A 587 51.39 31.19 -42.43
N GLN A 588 51.53 29.87 -42.58
CA GLN A 588 52.78 29.16 -42.33
C GLN A 588 53.83 29.47 -43.41
N GLN A 589 53.43 29.71 -44.66
CA GLN A 589 54.30 30.22 -45.72
C GLN A 589 54.70 31.69 -45.48
N GLU A 590 53.80 32.56 -45.05
CA GLU A 590 54.11 33.94 -44.66
C GLU A 590 55.08 34.00 -43.45
N LEU A 591 54.89 33.13 -42.46
CA LEU A 591 55.77 33.02 -41.30
C LEU A 591 57.16 32.46 -41.66
N THR A 592 57.25 31.69 -42.74
CA THR A 592 58.53 31.22 -43.31
C THR A 592 59.20 32.31 -44.16
N ALA A 593 58.42 33.15 -44.85
CA ALA A 593 58.93 34.31 -45.58
C ALA A 593 59.48 35.40 -44.63
N VAL A 594 58.83 35.66 -43.50
CA VAL A 594 59.32 36.56 -42.45
C VAL A 594 60.57 36.01 -41.74
N ARG A 595 60.70 34.69 -41.61
CA ARG A 595 61.94 34.06 -41.11
C ARG A 595 63.10 34.20 -42.09
N ASN A 596 62.83 34.18 -43.40
CA ASN A 596 63.87 34.36 -44.41
C ASN A 596 64.28 35.84 -44.61
N SER A 597 63.44 36.81 -44.22
CA SER A 597 63.80 38.24 -44.19
C SER A 597 64.60 38.66 -42.94
N SER A 598 64.82 37.75 -41.98
CA SER A 598 65.65 37.97 -40.78
C SER A 598 67.14 37.65 -40.99
N VAL A 599 67.55 37.26 -42.20
CA VAL A 599 68.95 36.94 -42.53
C VAL A 599 69.73 38.16 -43.06
N ASP A 600 69.06 39.25 -43.45
CA ASP A 600 69.71 40.51 -43.92
C ASP A 600 70.12 41.48 -42.78
N VAL A 601 69.76 41.21 -41.52
CA VAL A 601 70.17 42.04 -40.38
C VAL A 601 71.55 41.65 -39.83
N ASN A 602 72.00 40.42 -40.07
CA ASN A 602 73.33 39.95 -39.62
C ASN A 602 74.50 40.37 -40.54
N SER A 603 74.23 40.79 -41.79
CA SER A 603 75.25 41.39 -42.68
C SER A 603 75.60 42.84 -42.27
N GLU A 604 74.64 43.58 -41.71
CA GLU A 604 74.83 44.99 -41.32
C GLU A 604 75.60 45.13 -39.98
N VAL A 605 75.49 44.15 -39.09
CA VAL A 605 76.25 44.08 -37.84
C VAL A 605 77.75 43.78 -38.08
N THR A 606 78.07 43.03 -39.14
CA THR A 606 79.46 42.74 -39.52
C THR A 606 80.17 43.97 -40.13
N ARG A 607 79.41 44.86 -40.79
CA ARG A 607 79.90 46.13 -41.39
C ARG A 607 80.28 47.17 -40.33
N LEU A 608 79.50 47.29 -39.27
CA LEU A 608 79.73 48.26 -38.18
C LEU A 608 80.87 47.85 -37.23
N THR A 609 81.23 46.57 -37.21
CA THR A 609 82.34 46.06 -36.39
C THR A 609 83.71 46.41 -37.01
N GLN A 610 83.81 46.47 -38.35
CA GLN A 610 85.05 46.83 -39.06
C GLN A 610 85.36 48.35 -39.04
N GLU A 611 84.38 49.23 -38.80
CA GLU A 611 84.57 50.68 -38.71
C GLU A 611 85.16 51.14 -37.36
N LEU A 612 85.02 50.33 -36.30
CA LEU A 612 85.45 50.67 -34.94
C LEU A 612 86.92 50.29 -34.67
N GLU A 613 87.46 49.32 -35.41
CA GLU A 613 88.88 48.94 -35.36
C GLU A 613 89.80 49.92 -36.10
N MET A 614 89.31 50.62 -37.14
CA MET A 614 90.10 51.65 -37.84
C MET A 614 90.29 52.96 -37.04
N LYS A 615 89.44 53.26 -36.05
CA LYS A 615 89.56 54.49 -35.23
C LYS A 615 90.46 54.36 -34.00
N LYS A 616 90.81 53.13 -33.58
CA LYS A 616 91.77 52.89 -32.49
C LYS A 616 93.24 53.04 -32.92
N ALA A 617 93.55 52.91 -34.22
CA ALA A 617 94.90 53.04 -34.74
C ALA A 617 95.40 54.49 -34.94
N ASN A 618 94.52 55.50 -34.83
CA ASN A 618 94.86 56.91 -35.08
C ASN A 618 95.17 57.75 -33.81
N LEU A 619 95.08 57.15 -32.61
CA LEU A 619 95.28 57.87 -31.34
C LEU A 619 96.66 57.64 -30.69
N GLU A 620 97.52 56.84 -31.33
CA GLU A 620 98.81 56.40 -30.79
C GLU A 620 100.03 57.19 -31.32
N SER A 621 99.82 58.33 -32.01
CA SER A 621 100.90 59.13 -32.61
C SER A 621 101.15 60.52 -31.99
N LEU A 622 100.54 60.84 -30.85
CA LEU A 622 100.75 62.12 -30.17
C LEU A 622 101.04 61.96 -28.67
N SER A 623 102.03 61.13 -28.34
CA SER A 623 102.83 61.35 -27.14
C SER A 623 104.13 62.06 -27.53
N GLU A 624 104.55 62.98 -26.66
CA GLU A 624 105.91 63.54 -26.54
C GLU A 624 106.26 64.75 -27.41
N SER A 625 106.12 65.94 -26.82
CA SER A 625 107.29 66.81 -26.69
C SER A 625 107.03 67.99 -25.76
N SER A 626 107.99 68.20 -24.87
CA SER A 626 108.38 69.50 -24.33
C SER A 626 107.59 70.04 -23.13
N THR A 627 108.22 69.88 -21.96
CA THR A 627 108.43 70.98 -21.01
C THR A 627 107.14 71.61 -20.46
N ALA A 628 106.36 70.93 -19.63
CA ALA A 628 106.74 70.43 -18.31
C ALA A 628 107.47 71.50 -17.47
N THR A 629 106.89 71.79 -16.29
CA THR A 629 107.40 72.52 -15.11
C THR A 629 106.87 73.92 -14.77
N LYS A 630 106.01 74.56 -15.59
CA LYS A 630 105.26 75.77 -15.14
C LYS A 630 103.76 75.56 -14.92
N LEU A 631 103.16 74.58 -15.62
CA LEU A 631 101.75 74.21 -15.48
C LEU A 631 101.43 73.51 -14.14
N THR A 632 102.40 72.86 -13.50
CA THR A 632 102.21 71.93 -12.37
C THR A 632 101.69 72.55 -11.06
N LEU A 633 101.72 73.88 -10.94
CA LEU A 633 101.16 74.60 -9.77
C LEU A 633 99.80 75.24 -10.04
N GLU A 634 99.46 75.49 -11.31
CA GLU A 634 98.12 75.94 -11.73
C GLU A 634 97.16 74.75 -11.94
N THR A 635 97.68 73.57 -12.37
CA THR A 635 96.87 72.34 -12.41
C THR A 635 96.39 71.91 -11.03
N LYS A 636 97.17 72.09 -9.96
CA LYS A 636 96.71 71.70 -8.61
C LYS A 636 95.55 72.55 -8.07
N ILE A 637 95.42 73.80 -8.52
CA ILE A 637 94.28 74.66 -8.15
C ILE A 637 93.06 74.34 -9.03
N GLN A 638 93.25 74.09 -10.33
CA GLN A 638 92.17 73.64 -11.22
C GLN A 638 91.69 72.20 -10.92
N GLU A 639 92.56 71.29 -10.45
CA GLU A 639 92.22 69.91 -10.06
C GLU A 639 91.34 69.89 -8.80
N LEU A 640 91.58 70.79 -7.84
CA LEU A 640 90.73 70.93 -6.66
C LEU A 640 89.37 71.57 -6.99
N SER A 641 89.33 72.56 -7.89
CA SER A 641 88.06 73.10 -8.41
C SER A 641 87.27 72.07 -9.23
N GLN A 642 87.95 71.27 -10.07
CA GLN A 642 87.32 70.18 -10.82
C GLN A 642 86.89 69.02 -9.91
N LEU A 643 87.57 68.74 -8.79
CA LEU A 643 87.13 67.73 -7.83
C LEU A 643 85.85 68.17 -7.11
N VAL A 644 85.75 69.47 -6.76
CA VAL A 644 84.54 70.03 -6.15
C VAL A 644 83.38 70.06 -7.15
N GLU A 645 83.60 70.45 -8.41
CA GLU A 645 82.57 70.36 -9.46
C GLU A 645 82.19 68.91 -9.78
N ARG A 646 83.13 67.97 -9.71
CA ARG A 646 82.86 66.53 -9.91
C ARG A 646 82.08 65.95 -8.74
N LEU A 647 82.40 66.31 -7.49
CA LEU A 647 81.65 65.92 -6.31
C LEU A 647 80.27 66.60 -6.24
N GLN A 648 80.12 67.83 -6.72
CA GLN A 648 78.81 68.48 -6.90
C GLN A 648 78.01 67.82 -8.01
N GLY A 649 78.62 67.48 -9.15
CA GLY A 649 77.98 66.72 -10.22
C GLY A 649 77.59 65.30 -9.81
N GLU A 650 78.40 64.63 -8.98
CA GLU A 650 78.09 63.34 -8.37
C GLU A 650 76.95 63.47 -7.34
N LEU A 651 76.92 64.55 -6.55
CA LEU A 651 75.83 64.81 -5.60
C LEU A 651 74.51 65.14 -6.32
N ASP A 652 74.56 65.91 -7.40
CA ASP A 652 73.41 66.24 -8.23
C ASP A 652 72.91 65.03 -9.04
N THR A 653 73.82 64.15 -9.48
CA THR A 653 73.42 62.89 -10.12
C THR A 653 72.85 61.90 -9.12
N VAL A 654 73.39 61.80 -7.91
CA VAL A 654 72.80 60.99 -6.82
C VAL A 654 71.45 61.57 -6.38
N GLY A 655 71.33 62.90 -6.30
CA GLY A 655 70.07 63.58 -6.02
C GLY A 655 69.02 63.31 -7.09
N SER A 656 69.40 63.40 -8.36
CA SER A 656 68.54 63.08 -9.51
C SER A 656 68.19 61.59 -9.57
N GLN A 657 69.12 60.70 -9.27
CA GLN A 657 68.88 59.26 -9.17
C GLN A 657 67.91 58.93 -8.02
N LYS A 658 68.05 59.59 -6.86
CA LYS A 658 67.13 59.44 -5.74
C LYS A 658 65.73 59.92 -6.11
N ILE A 659 65.60 61.10 -6.73
CA ILE A 659 64.32 61.63 -7.20
C ILE A 659 63.70 60.71 -8.24
N ASN A 660 64.47 60.21 -9.20
CA ASN A 660 63.98 59.28 -10.22
C ASN A 660 63.53 57.95 -9.61
N ARG A 661 64.29 57.41 -8.67
CA ARG A 661 63.93 56.16 -7.97
C ARG A 661 62.70 56.33 -7.09
N GLU A 662 62.55 57.49 -6.45
CA GLU A 662 61.37 57.84 -5.67
C GLU A 662 60.14 58.04 -6.58
N ASN A 663 60.30 58.64 -7.75
CA ASN A 663 59.24 58.75 -8.76
C ASN A 663 58.87 57.40 -9.40
N GLU A 664 59.84 56.52 -9.64
CA GLU A 664 59.61 55.15 -10.09
C GLU A 664 58.84 54.35 -9.05
N LEU A 665 59.27 54.40 -7.78
CA LEU A 665 58.57 53.75 -6.67
C LEU A 665 57.16 54.31 -6.47
N ASN A 666 56.97 55.62 -6.59
CA ASN A 666 55.64 56.24 -6.54
C ASN A 666 54.77 55.84 -7.73
N GLY A 667 55.36 55.68 -8.92
CA GLY A 667 54.69 55.16 -10.11
C GLY A 667 54.29 53.68 -9.97
N GLU A 668 55.17 52.85 -9.42
CA GLU A 668 54.89 51.45 -9.11
C GLU A 668 53.82 51.31 -8.02
N LEU A 669 53.87 52.14 -6.97
CA LEU A 669 52.86 52.19 -5.92
C LEU A 669 51.49 52.60 -6.49
N ALA A 670 51.45 53.60 -7.38
CA ALA A 670 50.23 54.02 -8.05
C ALA A 670 49.65 52.92 -8.95
N ARG A 671 50.48 52.24 -9.74
CA ARG A 671 50.05 51.10 -10.57
C ARG A 671 49.56 49.92 -9.72
N THR A 672 50.23 49.63 -8.61
CA THR A 672 49.82 48.55 -7.71
C THR A 672 48.46 48.87 -7.07
N LYS A 673 48.26 50.13 -6.65
CA LYS A 673 46.97 50.60 -6.13
C LYS A 673 45.86 50.54 -7.18
N GLU A 674 46.16 50.91 -8.43
CA GLU A 674 45.22 50.83 -9.55
C GLU A 674 44.85 49.38 -9.89
N VAL A 675 45.82 48.46 -9.93
CA VAL A 675 45.56 47.03 -10.15
C VAL A 675 44.69 46.46 -9.04
N MET A 676 45.04 46.70 -7.76
CA MET A 676 44.23 46.23 -6.64
C MET A 676 42.81 46.82 -6.64
N GLN A 677 42.67 48.10 -7.02
CA GLN A 677 41.35 48.74 -7.11
C GLN A 677 40.51 48.15 -8.25
N ASN A 678 41.12 47.88 -9.41
CA ASN A 678 40.46 47.22 -10.53
C ASN A 678 40.08 45.77 -10.21
N GLU A 679 40.90 45.03 -9.46
CA GLU A 679 40.58 43.68 -8.99
C GLU A 679 39.42 43.67 -7.98
N VAL A 680 39.38 44.64 -7.07
CA VAL A 680 38.25 44.83 -6.14
C VAL A 680 36.97 45.18 -6.88
N GLU A 681 37.02 46.04 -7.90
CA GLU A 681 35.85 46.36 -8.72
C GLU A 681 35.40 45.18 -9.59
N ALA A 682 36.34 44.42 -10.15
CA ALA A 682 36.03 43.22 -10.93
C ALA A 682 35.39 42.12 -10.07
N THR A 683 35.90 41.89 -8.85
CA THR A 683 35.31 40.92 -7.91
C THR A 683 33.94 41.36 -7.42
N LYS A 684 33.76 42.66 -7.12
CA LYS A 684 32.45 43.22 -6.76
C LYS A 684 31.43 43.08 -7.89
N LYS A 685 31.84 43.31 -9.14
CA LYS A 685 30.99 43.13 -10.32
C LYS A 685 30.60 41.66 -10.52
N LYS A 686 31.55 40.72 -10.42
CA LYS A 686 31.25 39.28 -10.49
C LYS A 686 30.29 38.82 -9.39
N PHE A 687 30.46 39.31 -8.16
CA PHE A 687 29.56 38.99 -7.07
C PHE A 687 28.14 39.57 -7.28
N GLN A 688 28.03 40.77 -7.86
CA GLN A 688 26.74 41.35 -8.23
C GLN A 688 26.05 40.56 -9.35
N GLU A 689 26.80 40.15 -10.38
CA GLU A 689 26.29 39.31 -11.48
C GLU A 689 25.84 37.93 -11.00
N GLU A 690 26.59 37.28 -10.10
CA GLU A 690 26.19 36.01 -9.49
C GLU A 690 24.96 36.16 -8.59
N ARG A 691 24.87 37.25 -7.84
CA ARG A 691 23.69 37.55 -7.02
C ARG A 691 22.45 37.80 -7.88
N GLU A 692 22.56 38.53 -8.98
CA GLU A 692 21.46 38.74 -9.92
C GLU A 692 21.05 37.45 -10.62
N LYS A 693 22.00 36.60 -11.00
CA LYS A 693 21.73 35.28 -11.56
C LYS A 693 20.99 34.37 -10.57
N MET A 694 21.41 34.36 -9.30
CA MET A 694 20.73 33.60 -8.25
C MET A 694 19.31 34.11 -8.00
N ILE A 695 19.11 35.44 -8.00
CA ILE A 695 17.76 36.03 -7.86
C ILE A 695 16.87 35.65 -9.05
N GLN A 696 17.40 35.67 -10.29
CA GLN A 696 16.66 35.24 -11.47
C GLN A 696 16.29 33.75 -11.41
N GLU A 697 17.21 32.90 -10.96
CA GLU A 697 16.99 31.46 -10.82
C GLU A 697 15.96 31.13 -9.71
N ILE A 698 16.00 31.86 -8.60
CA ILE A 698 14.97 31.77 -7.54
C ILE A 698 13.61 32.20 -8.07
N ASN A 699 13.52 33.32 -8.79
CA ASN A 699 12.26 33.78 -9.36
C ASN A 699 11.70 32.81 -10.40
N ALA A 700 12.55 32.25 -11.27
CA ALA A 700 12.13 31.22 -12.23
C ALA A 700 11.58 29.96 -11.53
N LYS A 701 12.22 29.53 -10.44
CA LYS A 701 11.72 28.40 -9.62
C LYS A 701 10.42 28.74 -8.88
N ILE A 702 10.23 29.99 -8.46
CA ILE A 702 8.96 30.45 -7.89
C ILE A 702 7.85 30.43 -8.95
N ASP A 703 8.11 30.94 -10.15
CA ASP A 703 7.13 30.93 -11.26
C ASP A 703 6.75 29.50 -11.66
N GLU A 704 7.72 28.58 -11.70
CA GLU A 704 7.50 27.16 -11.96
C GLU A 704 6.69 26.49 -10.83
N ALA A 705 6.99 26.81 -9.57
CA ALA A 705 6.22 26.36 -8.41
C ALA A 705 4.78 26.92 -8.42
N GLU A 706 4.57 28.17 -8.86
CA GLU A 706 3.25 28.76 -9.01
C GLU A 706 2.45 28.11 -10.16
N ALA A 707 3.12 27.79 -11.27
CA ALA A 707 2.50 27.08 -12.39
C ALA A 707 2.10 25.65 -12.01
N THR A 708 2.96 24.91 -11.28
CA THR A 708 2.61 23.58 -10.76
C THR A 708 1.47 23.65 -9.74
N ARG A 709 1.46 24.67 -8.86
CA ARG A 709 0.34 24.92 -7.94
C ARG A 709 -0.96 25.17 -8.69
N ALA A 710 -0.95 25.99 -9.75
CA ALA A 710 -2.13 26.25 -10.56
C ALA A 710 -2.66 24.97 -11.23
N ASN A 711 -1.78 24.10 -11.73
CA ASN A 711 -2.16 22.81 -12.32
C ASN A 711 -2.76 21.85 -11.28
N LEU A 712 -2.20 21.81 -10.06
CA LEU A 712 -2.75 21.02 -8.96
C LEU A 712 -4.13 21.55 -8.54
N THR A 713 -4.30 22.86 -8.41
CA THR A 713 -5.61 23.48 -8.12
C THR A 713 -6.64 23.15 -9.19
N ALA A 714 -6.26 23.19 -10.47
CA ALA A 714 -7.15 22.80 -11.57
C ALA A 714 -7.51 21.30 -11.54
N SER A 715 -6.59 20.45 -11.10
CA SER A 715 -6.82 19.01 -10.94
C SER A 715 -7.76 18.71 -9.76
N ILE A 716 -7.57 19.42 -8.64
CA ILE A 716 -8.46 19.36 -7.48
C ILE A 716 -9.88 19.77 -7.88
N ALA A 717 -10.06 20.87 -8.61
CA ALA A 717 -11.38 21.31 -9.07
C ALA A 717 -12.09 20.27 -9.96
N ARG A 718 -11.35 19.57 -10.85
CA ARG A 718 -11.92 18.48 -11.66
C ARG A 718 -12.30 17.27 -10.82
N LEU A 719 -11.51 16.93 -9.81
CA LEU A 719 -11.82 15.85 -8.88
C LEU A 719 -13.07 16.19 -8.04
N GLU A 720 -13.19 17.42 -7.56
CA GLU A 720 -14.39 17.91 -6.86
C GLU A 720 -15.63 17.85 -7.75
N GLU A 721 -15.51 18.23 -9.03
CA GLU A 721 -16.61 18.12 -10.00
C GLU A 721 -16.99 16.64 -10.27
N SER A 722 -16.00 15.76 -10.39
CA SER A 722 -16.23 14.31 -10.55
C SER A 722 -16.88 13.69 -9.31
N ILE A 723 -16.45 14.08 -8.10
CA ILE A 723 -17.03 13.60 -6.83
C ILE A 723 -18.48 14.08 -6.72
N SER A 724 -18.76 15.34 -7.06
CA SER A 724 -20.13 15.88 -7.11
C SER A 724 -21.01 15.13 -8.11
N GLY A 725 -20.48 14.82 -9.30
CA GLY A 725 -21.15 13.99 -10.30
C GLY A 725 -21.51 12.59 -9.77
N LEU A 726 -20.53 11.90 -9.16
CA LEU A 726 -20.73 10.58 -8.56
C LEU A 726 -21.71 10.61 -7.39
N GLN A 727 -21.68 11.64 -6.54
CA GLN A 727 -22.66 11.82 -5.46
C GLN A 727 -24.08 11.95 -6.01
N LYS A 728 -24.25 12.70 -7.11
CA LYS A 728 -25.55 12.84 -7.78
C LYS A 728 -26.02 11.54 -8.43
N GLU A 729 -25.12 10.76 -9.04
CA GLU A 729 -25.45 9.43 -9.57
C GLU A 729 -25.81 8.44 -8.47
N LEU A 730 -25.11 8.46 -7.33
CA LEU A 730 -25.41 7.65 -6.16
C LEU A 730 -26.80 7.99 -5.60
N GLU A 731 -27.13 9.28 -5.49
CA GLU A 731 -28.44 9.74 -5.03
C GLU A 731 -29.56 9.33 -6.01
N ASN A 732 -29.31 9.43 -7.31
CA ASN A 732 -30.25 8.94 -8.33
C ASN A 732 -30.45 7.42 -8.25
N SER A 733 -29.38 6.65 -8.05
CA SER A 733 -29.45 5.19 -7.87
C SER A 733 -30.23 4.82 -6.62
N ARG A 734 -30.00 5.54 -5.51
CA ARG A 734 -30.72 5.33 -4.24
C ARG A 734 -32.19 5.68 -4.34
N ASN A 735 -32.53 6.70 -5.14
CA ASN A 735 -33.93 7.03 -5.43
C ASN A 735 -34.58 6.00 -6.36
N HIS A 736 -33.85 5.46 -7.33
CA HIS A 736 -34.33 4.36 -8.17
C HIS A 736 -34.58 3.10 -7.34
N GLU A 737 -33.66 2.74 -6.44
CA GLU A 737 -33.79 1.61 -5.53
C GLU A 737 -35.05 1.74 -4.65
N LYS A 738 -35.31 2.92 -4.07
CA LYS A 738 -36.55 3.20 -3.33
C LYS A 738 -37.82 3.07 -4.17
N VAL A 739 -37.76 3.35 -5.48
CA VAL A 739 -38.92 3.15 -6.37
C VAL A 739 -39.12 1.67 -6.63
N THR A 740 -38.05 0.93 -6.95
CA THR A 740 -38.12 -0.52 -7.17
C THR A 740 -38.56 -1.28 -5.92
N GLU A 741 -38.15 -0.84 -4.73
CA GLU A 741 -38.56 -1.43 -3.45
C GLU A 741 -40.07 -1.23 -3.21
N ARG A 742 -40.62 -0.05 -3.57
CA ARG A 742 -42.07 0.19 -3.53
C ARG A 742 -42.83 -0.67 -4.54
N GLU A 743 -42.32 -0.81 -5.76
CA GLU A 743 -42.93 -1.66 -6.79
C GLU A 743 -42.92 -3.14 -6.37
N LEU A 744 -41.84 -3.62 -5.75
CA LEU A 744 -41.74 -4.96 -5.20
C LEU A 744 -42.69 -5.17 -4.01
N GLU A 745 -42.83 -4.19 -3.12
CA GLU A 745 -43.79 -4.21 -2.01
C GLU A 745 -45.24 -4.28 -2.52
N GLU A 746 -45.54 -3.56 -3.60
CA GLU A 746 -46.85 -3.54 -4.23
C GLU A 746 -47.15 -4.87 -4.96
N ALA A 747 -46.15 -5.44 -5.63
CA ALA A 747 -46.23 -6.79 -6.21
C ALA A 747 -46.42 -7.88 -5.14
N ARG A 748 -45.73 -7.78 -3.99
CA ARG A 748 -45.92 -8.68 -2.84
C ARG A 748 -47.36 -8.61 -2.31
N LYS A 749 -47.91 -7.41 -2.14
CA LYS A 749 -49.31 -7.24 -1.71
C LYS A 749 -50.31 -7.84 -2.70
N GLN A 750 -50.05 -7.72 -4.00
CA GLN A 750 -50.87 -8.37 -5.03
C GLN A 750 -50.77 -9.89 -4.96
N PHE A 751 -49.57 -10.43 -4.77
CA PHE A 751 -49.33 -11.86 -4.62
C PHE A 751 -50.03 -12.44 -3.38
N ASP A 752 -49.92 -11.77 -2.22
CA ASP A 752 -50.65 -12.12 -1.00
C ASP A 752 -52.18 -12.08 -1.21
N GLY A 753 -52.67 -11.15 -2.05
CA GLY A 753 -54.08 -11.07 -2.43
C GLY A 753 -54.54 -12.28 -3.25
N LEU A 754 -53.73 -12.67 -4.24
CA LEU A 754 -53.98 -13.84 -5.07
C LEU A 754 -53.90 -15.14 -4.26
N GLU A 755 -52.92 -15.27 -3.36
CA GLU A 755 -52.76 -16.44 -2.51
C GLU A 755 -53.95 -16.62 -1.55
N ARG A 756 -54.45 -15.54 -0.95
CA ARG A 756 -55.69 -15.56 -0.14
C ARG A 756 -56.91 -16.00 -0.96
N ASN A 757 -57.02 -15.55 -2.21
CA ASN A 757 -58.12 -15.94 -3.09
C ASN A 757 -58.01 -17.43 -3.48
N LEU A 758 -56.82 -17.89 -3.86
CA LEU A 758 -56.56 -19.30 -4.19
C LEU A 758 -56.85 -20.21 -3.00
N THR A 759 -56.50 -19.77 -1.79
CA THR A 759 -56.77 -20.51 -0.55
C THR A 759 -58.27 -20.64 -0.31
N LYS A 760 -59.04 -19.56 -0.50
CA LYS A 760 -60.51 -19.60 -0.42
C LYS A 760 -61.13 -20.51 -1.48
N ASP A 761 -60.63 -20.49 -2.70
CA ASP A 761 -61.13 -21.35 -3.79
C ASP A 761 -60.81 -22.83 -3.53
N LEU A 762 -59.65 -23.12 -2.94
CA LEU A 762 -59.27 -24.46 -2.51
C LEU A 762 -60.13 -24.94 -1.33
N GLU A 763 -60.42 -24.08 -0.35
CA GLU A 763 -61.35 -24.40 0.75
C GLU A 763 -62.76 -24.67 0.25
N ALA A 764 -63.27 -23.84 -0.68
CA ALA A 764 -64.56 -24.06 -1.32
C ALA A 764 -64.59 -25.38 -2.11
N SER A 765 -63.50 -25.70 -2.83
CA SER A 765 -63.36 -26.96 -3.56
C SER A 765 -63.30 -28.16 -2.61
N ARG A 766 -62.57 -28.07 -1.50
CA ARG A 766 -62.51 -29.10 -0.44
C ARG A 766 -63.88 -29.33 0.20
N ALA A 767 -64.63 -28.27 0.50
CA ALA A 767 -65.99 -28.38 1.02
C ALA A 767 -66.94 -29.07 0.01
N LYS A 768 -66.75 -28.80 -1.28
CA LYS A 768 -67.51 -29.45 -2.36
C LYS A 768 -67.13 -30.91 -2.56
N ILE A 769 -65.86 -31.27 -2.38
CA ILE A 769 -65.39 -32.66 -2.38
C ILE A 769 -65.99 -33.41 -1.19
N ALA A 770 -65.93 -32.85 0.02
CA ALA A 770 -66.51 -33.48 1.22
C ALA A 770 -68.02 -33.75 1.10
N THR A 771 -68.77 -32.84 0.45
CA THR A 771 -70.21 -33.05 0.18
C THR A 771 -70.45 -34.13 -0.88
N LEU A 772 -69.59 -34.21 -1.90
CA LEU A 772 -69.65 -35.30 -2.88
C LEU A 772 -69.30 -36.65 -2.26
N GLU A 773 -68.31 -36.72 -1.38
CA GLU A 773 -67.94 -37.93 -0.62
C GLU A 773 -69.08 -38.42 0.27
N LEU A 774 -69.77 -37.51 0.98
CA LEU A 774 -70.98 -37.84 1.75
C LEU A 774 -72.11 -38.38 0.85
N SER A 775 -72.27 -37.83 -0.35
CA SER A 775 -73.25 -38.32 -1.33
C SER A 775 -72.88 -39.69 -1.92
N ALA A 776 -71.58 -39.96 -2.07
CA ALA A 776 -71.08 -41.26 -2.52
C ALA A 776 -71.29 -42.31 -1.42
N ALA A 777 -70.98 -41.99 -0.17
CA ALA A 777 -71.22 -42.88 0.97
C ALA A 777 -72.71 -43.22 1.15
N SER A 778 -73.63 -42.27 0.91
CA SER A 778 -75.07 -42.57 0.96
C SER A 778 -75.54 -43.44 -0.21
N ARG A 779 -74.96 -43.27 -1.41
CA ARG A 779 -75.21 -44.16 -2.54
C ARG A 779 -74.69 -45.57 -2.29
N ASP A 780 -73.50 -45.72 -1.73
CA ASP A 780 -72.93 -47.01 -1.38
C ASP A 780 -73.78 -47.73 -0.33
N SER A 781 -74.26 -47.00 0.69
CA SER A 781 -75.23 -47.53 1.68
C SER A 781 -76.52 -48.02 1.01
N SER A 782 -77.08 -47.23 0.10
CA SER A 782 -78.29 -47.61 -0.64
C SER A 782 -78.04 -48.81 -1.57
N GLN A 783 -76.87 -48.89 -2.19
CA GLN A 783 -76.46 -50.02 -3.02
C GLN A 783 -76.31 -51.30 -2.18
N THR A 784 -75.74 -51.21 -0.97
CA THR A 784 -75.67 -52.36 -0.05
C THR A 784 -77.06 -52.83 0.41
N GLU A 785 -77.99 -51.92 0.70
CA GLU A 785 -79.38 -52.28 1.02
C GLU A 785 -80.09 -52.97 -0.15
N LEU A 786 -79.85 -52.49 -1.38
CA LEU A 786 -80.40 -53.12 -2.58
C LEU A 786 -79.81 -54.52 -2.81
N LEU A 787 -78.51 -54.71 -2.62
CA LEU A 787 -77.86 -56.02 -2.71
C LEU A 787 -78.39 -56.99 -1.65
N GLN A 788 -78.63 -56.52 -0.42
CA GLN A 788 -79.26 -57.32 0.63
C GLN A 788 -80.68 -57.74 0.24
N ARG A 789 -81.49 -56.81 -0.30
CA ARG A 789 -82.84 -57.14 -0.79
C ARG A 789 -82.82 -58.14 -1.94
N ILE A 790 -81.85 -58.06 -2.84
CA ILE A 790 -81.69 -59.05 -3.91
C ILE A 790 -81.39 -60.43 -3.30
N ALA A 791 -80.46 -60.52 -2.35
CA ALA A 791 -80.16 -61.78 -1.66
C ALA A 791 -81.37 -62.37 -0.92
N GLU A 792 -82.17 -61.53 -0.24
CA GLU A 792 -83.42 -61.96 0.41
C GLU A 792 -84.44 -62.49 -0.61
N LYS A 793 -84.55 -61.85 -1.78
CA LYS A 793 -85.44 -62.30 -2.86
C LYS A 793 -84.95 -63.60 -3.50
N ASP A 794 -83.65 -63.77 -3.67
CA ASP A 794 -83.07 -65.02 -4.18
C ASP A 794 -83.29 -66.19 -3.20
N SER A 795 -83.19 -65.95 -1.89
CA SER A 795 -83.54 -66.94 -0.86
C SER A 795 -85.01 -67.32 -0.94
N ALA A 796 -85.93 -66.35 -1.02
CA ALA A 796 -87.36 -66.63 -1.16
C ALA A 796 -87.69 -67.39 -2.45
N LEU A 797 -86.97 -67.10 -3.55
CA LEU A 797 -87.09 -67.86 -4.80
C LEU A 797 -86.56 -69.29 -4.68
N ALA A 798 -85.55 -69.53 -3.85
CA ALA A 798 -85.08 -70.89 -3.54
C ALA A 798 -86.15 -71.67 -2.77
N ASP A 799 -86.76 -71.06 -1.73
CA ASP A 799 -87.84 -71.68 -0.97
C ASP A 799 -89.04 -72.06 -1.86
N VAL A 800 -89.44 -71.16 -2.77
CA VAL A 800 -90.51 -71.43 -3.75
C VAL A 800 -90.14 -72.55 -4.73
N ARG A 801 -88.86 -72.68 -5.11
CA ARG A 801 -88.39 -73.79 -5.96
C ARG A 801 -88.46 -75.12 -5.22
N ASP A 802 -88.06 -75.14 -3.96
CA ASP A 802 -88.13 -76.33 -3.12
C ASP A 802 -89.58 -76.76 -2.90
N GLU A 803 -90.49 -75.80 -2.64
CA GLU A 803 -91.93 -76.05 -2.51
C GLU A 803 -92.56 -76.58 -3.80
N ARG A 804 -92.15 -76.03 -4.96
CA ARG A 804 -92.56 -76.58 -6.27
C ARG A 804 -92.07 -78.01 -6.45
N ASP A 805 -90.85 -78.33 -6.02
CA ASP A 805 -90.27 -79.65 -6.21
C ASP A 805 -90.90 -80.69 -5.27
N THR A 806 -91.26 -80.33 -4.04
CA THR A 806 -92.09 -81.18 -3.15
C THR A 806 -93.49 -81.39 -3.72
N LEU A 807 -94.17 -80.33 -4.19
CA LEU A 807 -95.48 -80.48 -4.85
C LEU A 807 -95.40 -81.38 -6.08
N LYS A 808 -94.30 -81.31 -6.85
CA LYS A 808 -94.08 -82.17 -8.02
C LYS A 808 -93.92 -83.64 -7.61
N VAL A 809 -93.27 -83.93 -6.50
CA VAL A 809 -93.18 -85.28 -5.92
C VAL A 809 -94.56 -85.78 -5.45
N GLU A 810 -95.34 -84.93 -4.77
CA GLU A 810 -96.71 -85.27 -4.33
C GLU A 810 -97.65 -85.56 -5.50
N VAL A 811 -97.60 -84.72 -6.55
CA VAL A 811 -98.35 -84.96 -7.79
C VAL A 811 -97.90 -86.25 -8.47
N GLY A 812 -96.60 -86.57 -8.45
CA GLY A 812 -96.08 -87.85 -8.92
C GLY A 812 -96.65 -89.04 -8.14
N ALA A 813 -96.67 -88.96 -6.81
CA ALA A 813 -97.23 -90.01 -5.94
C ALA A 813 -98.74 -90.20 -6.16
N LEU A 814 -99.50 -89.11 -6.34
CA LEU A 814 -100.92 -89.17 -6.68
C LEU A 814 -101.14 -89.81 -8.05
N ARG A 815 -100.31 -89.48 -9.04
CA ARG A 815 -100.36 -90.09 -10.37
C ARG A 815 -100.13 -91.61 -10.31
N GLU A 816 -99.11 -92.05 -9.57
CA GLU A 816 -98.86 -93.49 -9.35
C GLU A 816 -100.03 -94.19 -8.64
N ASN A 817 -100.68 -93.50 -7.69
CA ASN A 817 -101.86 -94.03 -7.02
C ASN A 817 -103.04 -94.20 -7.99
N PHE A 818 -103.31 -93.20 -8.83
CA PHE A 818 -104.33 -93.32 -9.87
C PHE A 818 -103.99 -94.41 -10.90
N GLU A 819 -102.72 -94.55 -11.31
CA GLU A 819 -102.29 -95.64 -12.19
C GLU A 819 -102.42 -97.03 -11.54
N ARG A 820 -102.28 -97.13 -10.21
CA ARG A 820 -102.55 -98.36 -9.44
C ARG A 820 -104.05 -98.67 -9.41
N GLN A 821 -104.90 -97.68 -9.16
CA GLN A 821 -106.36 -97.83 -9.20
C GLN A 821 -106.85 -98.21 -10.61
N ILE A 822 -106.30 -97.62 -11.66
CA ILE A 822 -106.62 -97.98 -13.05
C ILE A 822 -106.23 -99.44 -13.33
N ARG A 823 -105.06 -99.90 -12.86
CA ARG A 823 -104.65 -101.32 -12.98
C ARG A 823 -105.61 -102.25 -12.26
N GLU A 824 -106.03 -101.91 -11.05
CA GLU A 824 -107.00 -102.69 -10.27
C GLU A 824 -108.39 -102.74 -10.96
N ILE A 825 -108.84 -101.63 -11.55
CA ILE A 825 -110.08 -101.60 -12.36
C ILE A 825 -109.96 -102.50 -13.59
N VAL A 826 -108.80 -102.51 -14.26
CA VAL A 826 -108.54 -103.39 -15.42
C VAL A 826 -108.53 -104.87 -14.99
N GLU A 827 -107.96 -105.19 -13.83
CA GLU A 827 -107.99 -106.54 -13.26
C GLU A 827 -109.41 -106.97 -12.90
N LEU A 828 -110.18 -106.12 -12.23
CA LEU A 828 -111.60 -106.36 -11.92
C LEU A 828 -112.43 -106.56 -13.18
N LYS A 829 -112.17 -105.78 -14.25
CA LYS A 829 -112.80 -105.97 -15.55
C LYS A 829 -112.47 -107.34 -16.15
N SER A 830 -111.21 -107.79 -16.07
CA SER A 830 -110.82 -109.13 -16.54
C SER A 830 -111.51 -110.26 -15.77
N THR A 831 -111.72 -110.09 -14.46
CA THR A 831 -112.45 -111.07 -13.63
C THR A 831 -113.95 -111.07 -13.91
N ALA A 832 -114.55 -109.92 -14.26
CA ALA A 832 -115.94 -109.84 -14.70
C ALA A 832 -116.15 -110.48 -16.08
N GLU A 833 -115.20 -110.32 -17.01
CA GLU A 833 -115.21 -111.01 -18.31
C GLU A 833 -115.04 -112.53 -18.17
N ALA A 834 -114.29 -113.00 -17.17
CA ALA A 834 -114.20 -114.42 -16.82
C ALA A 834 -115.51 -114.97 -16.20
N ALA A 835 -116.21 -114.17 -15.38
CA ALA A 835 -117.52 -114.52 -14.80
C ALA A 835 -118.65 -114.58 -15.86
N MET A 836 -118.63 -113.69 -16.86
CA MET A 836 -119.55 -113.76 -18.00
C MET A 836 -119.38 -115.05 -18.82
N LYS A 837 -118.13 -115.50 -19.05
CA LYS A 837 -117.86 -116.78 -19.73
C LYS A 837 -118.33 -118.01 -18.93
N ALA A 838 -118.42 -117.91 -17.60
CA ALA A 838 -118.98 -118.98 -16.75
C ALA A 838 -120.52 -119.00 -16.76
N SER A 839 -121.19 -117.84 -16.87
CA SER A 839 -122.66 -117.72 -16.99
C SER A 839 -123.19 -118.22 -18.34
N GLU A 840 -122.44 -118.03 -19.43
CA GLU A 840 -122.76 -118.60 -20.75
C GLU A 840 -122.64 -120.13 -20.81
N ALA A 841 -121.84 -120.75 -19.92
CA ALA A 841 -121.70 -122.20 -19.81
C ALA A 841 -122.88 -122.85 -19.04
N GLU A 842 -123.53 -122.15 -18.11
CA GLU A 842 -124.75 -122.63 -17.43
C GLU A 842 -126.00 -122.52 -18.32
N SER A 843 -126.12 -121.46 -19.14
CA SER A 843 -127.25 -121.30 -20.06
C SER A 843 -127.32 -122.35 -21.18
N ARG A 844 -126.24 -123.12 -21.42
CA ARG A 844 -126.22 -124.24 -22.37
C ARG A 844 -126.77 -125.54 -21.80
N LYS A 845 -126.74 -125.76 -20.48
CA LYS A 845 -127.29 -126.98 -19.84
C LYS A 845 -128.81 -126.93 -19.64
N THR A 846 -129.41 -125.74 -19.60
CA THR A 846 -130.87 -125.57 -19.52
C THR A 846 -131.57 -125.79 -20.86
N ARG A 847 -130.87 -125.64 -22.00
CA ARG A 847 -131.41 -125.91 -23.35
C ARG A 847 -131.43 -127.40 -23.73
N GLU A 848 -130.55 -128.23 -23.15
CA GLU A 848 -130.53 -129.69 -23.36
C GLU A 848 -131.67 -130.46 -22.66
N ILE A 849 -132.41 -129.82 -21.75
CA ILE A 849 -133.54 -130.44 -21.03
C ILE A 849 -134.88 -130.16 -21.72
N ASP A 850 -135.03 -129.01 -22.41
CA ASP A 850 -136.24 -128.66 -23.16
C ASP A 850 -136.37 -129.42 -24.51
N GLU A 851 -135.25 -129.87 -25.10
CA GLU A 851 -135.23 -130.67 -26.34
C GLU A 851 -135.67 -132.13 -26.09
N LYS A 852 -135.49 -132.68 -24.89
CA LYS A 852 -135.88 -134.06 -24.54
C LYS A 852 -137.37 -134.24 -24.19
N LEU A 853 -138.14 -133.16 -24.08
CA LEU A 853 -139.58 -133.20 -23.81
C LEU A 853 -140.44 -133.03 -25.08
N ARG A 854 -139.87 -132.59 -26.21
CA ARG A 854 -140.57 -132.48 -27.50
C ARG A 854 -140.49 -133.76 -28.35
N ASP A 855 -139.50 -134.61 -28.11
CA ASP A 855 -139.31 -135.89 -28.83
C ASP A 855 -140.27 -137.03 -28.40
N MET A 856 -141.25 -136.78 -27.50
CA MET A 856 -142.25 -137.78 -27.08
C MET A 856 -143.68 -137.56 -27.61
N GLU A 857 -143.97 -136.43 -28.28
CA GLU A 857 -145.35 -136.12 -28.73
C GLU A 857 -145.57 -136.31 -30.25
N ASP A 858 -144.51 -136.42 -31.05
CA ASP A 858 -144.57 -136.66 -32.51
C ASP A 858 -144.48 -138.16 -32.91
N GLU A 859 -144.57 -139.08 -31.94
CA GLU A 859 -144.75 -140.52 -32.16
C GLU A 859 -146.24 -140.92 -32.22
N GLN A 860 -147.09 -140.04 -32.76
CA GLN A 860 -148.44 -140.36 -33.31
C GLN A 860 -148.60 -139.84 -34.75
N VAL A 861 -147.57 -140.13 -35.55
CA VAL A 861 -147.68 -140.80 -36.85
C VAL A 861 -149.02 -141.53 -37.07
N ASP A 862 -149.66 -141.13 -38.15
CA ASP A 862 -150.29 -142.00 -39.15
C ASP A 862 -151.37 -142.97 -38.66
N LEU A 863 -152.50 -142.40 -38.26
CA LEU A 863 -153.78 -143.01 -38.54
C LEU A 863 -154.63 -142.10 -39.43
N VAL A 864 -154.56 -142.44 -40.71
CA VAL A 864 -155.72 -142.47 -41.62
C VAL A 864 -155.91 -141.20 -42.46
N ASP A 865 -155.05 -141.11 -43.47
CA ASP A 865 -155.52 -141.05 -44.85
C ASP A 865 -156.72 -141.99 -45.04
N ARG A 866 -157.92 -141.42 -45.09
CA ARG A 866 -159.04 -142.07 -45.77
C ARG A 866 -160.01 -141.03 -46.30
N ASN A 867 -159.75 -140.72 -47.56
CA ASN A 867 -160.76 -140.52 -48.56
C ASN A 867 -161.60 -139.24 -48.43
N GLU A 868 -161.21 -138.21 -49.16
CA GLU A 868 -161.67 -138.14 -50.56
C GLU A 868 -163.18 -138.40 -50.73
N GLN A 869 -163.99 -137.79 -49.87
CA GLN A 869 -165.40 -137.58 -50.09
C GLN A 869 -165.68 -136.11 -49.82
N MET A 870 -166.21 -135.43 -50.83
CA MET A 870 -166.86 -134.10 -50.76
C MET A 870 -166.00 -132.88 -51.11
N THR A 871 -165.25 -132.99 -52.21
CA THR A 871 -165.08 -131.93 -53.22
C THR A 871 -166.42 -131.53 -53.91
N VAL A 872 -167.59 -131.72 -53.26
CA VAL A 872 -168.93 -131.45 -53.83
C VAL A 872 -169.80 -130.60 -52.88
N LYS A 873 -169.19 -129.65 -52.17
CA LYS A 873 -169.88 -128.38 -51.87
C LYS A 873 -169.00 -127.15 -52.14
N ILE A 874 -168.22 -127.25 -53.22
CA ILE A 874 -167.95 -126.09 -54.08
C ILE A 874 -169.32 -125.55 -54.51
N ALA A 875 -169.46 -124.22 -54.44
CA ALA A 875 -170.45 -123.38 -55.14
C ALA A 875 -171.59 -122.73 -54.33
N GLU A 876 -171.57 -122.76 -53.01
CA GLU A 876 -172.41 -121.83 -52.22
C GLU A 876 -171.49 -121.12 -51.22
N MET A 877 -170.52 -120.35 -51.71
CA MET A 877 -170.70 -118.91 -51.99
C MET A 877 -171.30 -118.18 -50.79
N GLU A 878 -170.53 -117.18 -50.37
CA GLU A 878 -171.05 -115.94 -49.82
C GLU A 878 -171.39 -115.93 -48.33
N ALA A 879 -170.91 -116.93 -47.59
CA ALA A 879 -170.52 -116.78 -46.19
C ALA A 879 -169.03 -116.34 -46.15
N GLU A 880 -168.78 -115.04 -46.13
CA GLU A 880 -168.51 -114.30 -44.88
C GLU A 880 -167.05 -114.52 -44.46
N ARG A 881 -166.11 -113.68 -44.93
CA ARG A 881 -165.96 -112.27 -44.54
C ARG A 881 -165.96 -112.08 -43.02
N GLU A 882 -165.32 -112.98 -42.30
CA GLU A 882 -164.78 -112.71 -40.97
C GLU A 882 -163.69 -113.73 -40.67
N ALA A 883 -162.81 -113.34 -39.76
CA ALA A 883 -161.77 -114.16 -39.17
C ALA A 883 -160.44 -114.23 -39.95
N LEU A 884 -159.41 -113.55 -39.43
CA LEU A 884 -158.44 -114.12 -38.48
C LEU A 884 -157.60 -115.19 -39.20
N LEU A 885 -156.28 -115.23 -39.13
CA LEU A 885 -155.30 -114.66 -38.23
C LEU A 885 -153.99 -115.29 -38.69
N LYS A 886 -152.89 -114.63 -38.33
CA LYS A 886 -151.62 -115.26 -37.99
C LYS A 886 -150.86 -115.90 -39.15
N SER A 887 -149.54 -115.89 -39.20
CA SER A 887 -148.46 -115.40 -38.35
C SER A 887 -147.21 -116.07 -38.93
N LEU A 888 -146.04 -115.46 -38.72
CA LEU A 888 -144.74 -116.10 -38.45
C LEU A 888 -144.38 -117.37 -39.23
N GLU A 889 -143.31 -117.32 -40.00
CA GLU A 889 -141.95 -117.78 -39.63
C GLU A 889 -141.59 -118.86 -40.67
N GLU A 890 -140.35 -119.15 -41.05
CA GLU A 890 -139.07 -119.22 -40.34
C GLU A 890 -137.97 -119.37 -41.42
N ALA A 891 -136.83 -118.67 -41.32
CA ALA A 891 -135.51 -119.22 -40.97
C ALA A 891 -134.89 -120.27 -41.93
N THR A 892 -133.65 -120.04 -42.40
CA THR A 892 -132.43 -120.82 -42.00
C THR A 892 -131.17 -120.44 -42.79
N VAL A 893 -130.02 -120.84 -42.22
CA VAL A 893 -128.65 -120.27 -42.29
C VAL A 893 -127.63 -121.24 -42.93
N ARG A 894 -126.48 -120.71 -43.40
CA ARG A 894 -125.06 -121.23 -43.39
C ARG A 894 -124.37 -120.89 -44.74
N SER A 895 -123.06 -120.77 -44.95
CA SER A 895 -121.83 -120.45 -44.20
C SER A 895 -120.70 -120.34 -45.26
N GLU A 896 -119.83 -119.33 -45.16
CA GLU A 896 -118.50 -119.13 -45.82
C GLU A 896 -118.34 -118.44 -47.22
N SER A 897 -117.51 -117.38 -47.18
CA SER A 897 -116.51 -116.90 -48.16
C SER A 897 -116.84 -115.86 -49.27
N GLN A 898 -116.19 -114.69 -49.09
CA GLN A 898 -115.54 -113.80 -50.07
C GLN A 898 -116.31 -113.17 -51.26
N ALA A 899 -116.56 -111.85 -51.11
CA ALA A 899 -116.39 -110.74 -52.06
C ALA A 899 -116.98 -110.80 -53.50
N ARG A 900 -117.91 -109.86 -53.78
CA ARG A 900 -117.95 -108.84 -54.88
C ARG A 900 -119.40 -108.50 -55.25
N GLU A 901 -119.88 -107.29 -54.95
CA GLU A 901 -119.79 -106.05 -55.76
C GLU A 901 -120.99 -105.90 -56.71
N GLN A 902 -121.96 -105.05 -56.33
CA GLN A 902 -123.25 -104.85 -56.99
C GLN A 902 -123.55 -103.34 -57.09
N VAL A 903 -123.42 -102.83 -58.34
CA VAL A 903 -124.30 -101.83 -59.00
C VAL A 903 -124.27 -100.42 -58.38
N GLU A 904 -123.67 -99.36 -58.94
CA GLU A 904 -123.42 -98.91 -60.32
C GLU A 904 -124.63 -98.89 -61.26
N ARG A 905 -125.47 -97.85 -61.11
CA ARG A 905 -125.88 -96.91 -62.17
C ARG A 905 -126.68 -95.76 -61.53
N ASP A 906 -126.01 -94.63 -61.30
CA ASP A 906 -126.54 -93.25 -61.38
C ASP A 906 -125.40 -92.23 -61.14
N ARG A 907 -124.36 -92.32 -61.99
CA ARG A 907 -123.06 -91.66 -61.82
C ARG A 907 -122.85 -90.46 -62.75
N ASN A 908 -123.77 -89.48 -62.85
CA ASN A 908 -123.44 -88.30 -63.69
C ASN A 908 -124.11 -86.94 -63.41
N ILE A 909 -124.60 -86.62 -62.20
CA ILE A 909 -125.00 -85.23 -61.84
C ILE A 909 -124.69 -84.89 -60.37
N GLN A 910 -123.49 -85.20 -59.85
CA GLN A 910 -123.07 -84.79 -58.49
C GLN A 910 -121.62 -84.32 -58.36
N ASP A 911 -120.93 -84.04 -59.47
CA ASP A 911 -119.52 -83.58 -59.46
C ASP A 911 -119.34 -82.05 -59.61
N LEU A 912 -120.42 -81.25 -59.65
CA LEU A 912 -120.33 -79.77 -59.75
C LEU A 912 -120.73 -79.02 -58.47
N GLN A 913 -120.93 -79.72 -57.34
CA GLN A 913 -121.23 -79.10 -56.04
C GLN A 913 -120.05 -79.19 -55.03
N GLY A 914 -119.11 -80.12 -55.21
CA GLY A 914 -117.90 -80.23 -54.37
C GLY A 914 -116.80 -79.20 -54.68
N GLU A 915 -116.61 -78.85 -55.95
CA GLU A 915 -115.62 -77.81 -56.33
C GLU A 915 -116.02 -76.41 -55.83
N ARG A 916 -117.32 -76.14 -55.67
CA ARG A 916 -117.79 -74.82 -55.23
C ARG A 916 -117.53 -74.58 -53.73
N ASP A 917 -117.55 -75.62 -52.91
CA ASP A 917 -117.29 -75.49 -51.46
C ASP A 917 -115.79 -75.57 -51.14
N ALA A 918 -114.98 -76.23 -51.98
CA ALA A 918 -113.52 -76.20 -51.89
C ALA A 918 -112.92 -74.81 -52.25
N VAL A 919 -113.40 -74.17 -53.31
CA VAL A 919 -112.98 -72.81 -53.70
C VAL A 919 -113.41 -71.76 -52.64
N ARG A 920 -114.50 -72.00 -51.91
CA ARG A 920 -114.98 -71.10 -50.85
C ARG A 920 -114.11 -71.14 -49.59
N GLU A 921 -113.53 -72.29 -49.26
CA GLU A 921 -112.57 -72.41 -48.15
C GLU A 921 -111.17 -71.92 -48.53
N GLU A 922 -110.73 -72.09 -49.79
CA GLU A 922 -109.50 -71.43 -50.27
C GLU A 922 -109.62 -69.89 -50.31
N LEU A 923 -110.82 -69.35 -50.59
CA LEU A 923 -111.06 -67.90 -50.55
C LEU A 923 -111.06 -67.34 -49.11
N LYS A 924 -111.47 -68.12 -48.10
CA LYS A 924 -111.35 -67.71 -46.69
C LYS A 924 -109.90 -67.72 -46.20
N ALA A 925 -109.11 -68.72 -46.59
CA ALA A 925 -107.70 -68.82 -46.23
C ALA A 925 -106.88 -67.66 -46.84
N THR A 926 -107.17 -67.27 -48.08
CA THR A 926 -106.52 -66.12 -48.74
C THR A 926 -106.93 -64.78 -48.14
N VAL A 927 -108.19 -64.59 -47.73
CA VAL A 927 -108.63 -63.37 -47.01
C VAL A 927 -107.98 -63.26 -45.63
N ALA A 928 -107.79 -64.37 -44.91
CA ALA A 928 -107.05 -64.38 -43.65
C ALA A 928 -105.56 -64.03 -43.84
N HIS A 929 -104.92 -64.54 -44.90
CA HIS A 929 -103.53 -64.21 -45.22
C HIS A 929 -103.35 -62.74 -45.64
N VAL A 930 -104.31 -62.17 -46.38
CA VAL A 930 -104.31 -60.73 -46.74
C VAL A 930 -104.50 -59.84 -45.50
N ALA A 931 -105.31 -60.26 -44.53
CA ALA A 931 -105.45 -59.54 -43.26
C ALA A 931 -104.16 -59.58 -42.42
N ASP A 932 -103.46 -60.71 -42.41
CA ASP A 932 -102.20 -60.86 -41.68
C ASP A 932 -101.05 -60.05 -42.33
N LEU A 933 -100.99 -60.05 -43.68
CA LEU A 933 -100.05 -59.19 -44.42
C LEU A 933 -100.35 -57.70 -44.23
N LYS A 934 -101.63 -57.31 -44.12
CA LYS A 934 -102.02 -55.93 -43.81
C LYS A 934 -101.55 -55.50 -42.42
N ASN A 935 -101.71 -56.35 -41.40
CA ASN A 935 -101.24 -56.08 -40.05
C ASN A 935 -99.70 -55.99 -39.98
N GLN A 936 -98.99 -56.85 -40.72
CA GLN A 936 -97.53 -56.77 -40.82
C GLN A 936 -97.06 -55.50 -41.54
N LEU A 937 -97.78 -55.04 -42.56
CA LEU A 937 -97.49 -53.79 -43.25
C LEU A 937 -97.72 -52.58 -42.33
N GLU A 938 -98.82 -52.54 -41.59
CA GLU A 938 -99.11 -51.48 -40.60
C GLU A 938 -98.05 -51.43 -39.49
N ALA A 939 -97.61 -52.60 -38.98
CA ALA A 939 -96.50 -52.68 -38.02
C ALA A 939 -95.18 -52.15 -38.60
N LYS A 940 -94.85 -52.51 -39.84
CA LYS A 940 -93.65 -51.99 -40.52
C LYS A 940 -93.72 -50.50 -40.82
N THR A 941 -94.91 -49.97 -41.06
CA THR A 941 -95.12 -48.54 -41.31
C THR A 941 -94.95 -47.74 -40.01
N ALA A 942 -95.40 -48.28 -38.87
CA ALA A 942 -95.17 -47.70 -37.55
C ALA A 942 -93.68 -47.73 -37.16
N GLU A 943 -92.98 -48.83 -37.46
CA GLU A 943 -91.53 -48.96 -37.24
C GLU A 943 -90.73 -47.95 -38.08
N GLN A 944 -91.15 -47.73 -39.34
CA GLN A 944 -90.56 -46.70 -40.21
C GLN A 944 -90.79 -45.29 -39.66
N SER A 945 -91.99 -44.97 -39.16
CA SER A 945 -92.28 -43.67 -38.55
C SER A 945 -91.47 -43.41 -37.29
N ALA A 946 -91.22 -44.44 -36.46
CA ALA A 946 -90.36 -44.33 -35.29
C ALA A 946 -88.89 -44.08 -35.66
N LEU A 947 -88.39 -44.75 -36.72
CA LEU A 947 -87.04 -44.50 -37.24
C LEU A 947 -86.89 -43.10 -37.85
N GLU A 948 -87.90 -42.60 -38.55
CA GLU A 948 -87.91 -41.23 -39.06
C GLU A 948 -87.88 -40.19 -37.93
N GLY A 949 -88.58 -40.45 -36.82
CA GLY A 949 -88.51 -39.64 -35.60
C GLY A 949 -87.11 -39.63 -34.96
N ALA A 950 -86.48 -40.80 -34.83
CA ALA A 950 -85.12 -40.91 -34.28
C ALA A 950 -84.08 -40.20 -35.17
N ILE A 951 -84.24 -40.26 -36.49
CA ILE A 951 -83.37 -39.53 -37.44
C ILE A 951 -83.53 -38.02 -37.28
N ALA A 952 -84.75 -37.53 -37.06
CA ALA A 952 -84.98 -36.10 -36.83
C ALA A 952 -84.34 -35.62 -35.52
N GLU A 953 -84.41 -36.43 -34.46
CA GLU A 953 -83.80 -36.13 -33.15
C GLU A 953 -82.26 -36.16 -33.21
N LEU A 954 -81.68 -37.12 -33.93
CA LEU A 954 -80.24 -37.15 -34.18
C LEU A 954 -79.76 -35.95 -35.01
N LYS A 955 -80.54 -35.51 -36.01
CA LYS A 955 -80.23 -34.30 -36.78
C LYS A 955 -80.30 -33.03 -35.92
N GLY A 956 -81.26 -32.94 -35.00
CA GLY A 956 -81.34 -31.84 -34.03
C GLY A 956 -80.13 -31.82 -33.09
N SER A 957 -79.74 -33.00 -32.59
CA SER A 957 -78.57 -33.18 -31.72
C SER A 957 -77.26 -32.83 -32.43
N LEU A 958 -77.12 -33.22 -33.70
CA LEU A 958 -75.96 -32.88 -34.53
C LEU A 958 -75.87 -31.36 -34.77
N GLY A 959 -76.99 -30.70 -35.07
CA GLY A 959 -77.02 -29.24 -35.22
C GLY A 959 -76.62 -28.50 -33.94
N ALA A 960 -77.08 -28.96 -32.77
CA ALA A 960 -76.67 -28.41 -31.48
C ALA A 960 -75.16 -28.61 -31.22
N ALA A 961 -74.63 -29.79 -31.53
CA ALA A 961 -73.20 -30.08 -31.42
C ALA A 961 -72.37 -29.17 -32.34
N GLU A 962 -72.80 -28.95 -33.59
CA GLU A 962 -72.12 -28.05 -34.53
C GLU A 962 -72.10 -26.59 -34.05
N VAL A 963 -73.18 -26.09 -33.44
CA VAL A 963 -73.20 -24.74 -32.85
C VAL A 963 -72.22 -24.66 -31.68
N THR A 964 -72.19 -25.68 -30.83
CA THR A 964 -71.26 -25.74 -29.69
C THR A 964 -69.80 -25.80 -30.17
N ILE A 965 -69.52 -26.54 -31.24
CA ILE A 965 -68.19 -26.60 -31.87
C ILE A 965 -67.80 -25.21 -32.40
N ARG A 966 -68.67 -24.52 -33.14
CA ARG A 966 -68.40 -23.15 -33.64
C ARG A 966 -68.14 -22.15 -32.51
N GLU A 967 -68.88 -22.23 -31.41
CA GLU A 967 -68.62 -21.38 -30.24
C GLU A 967 -67.27 -21.69 -29.57
N LYS A 968 -66.87 -22.97 -29.52
CA LYS A 968 -65.56 -23.37 -29.00
C LYS A 968 -64.43 -22.97 -29.93
N GLU A 969 -64.60 -23.08 -31.24
CA GLU A 969 -63.65 -22.59 -32.25
C GLU A 969 -63.46 -21.08 -32.16
N ALA A 970 -64.53 -20.29 -32.00
CA ALA A 970 -64.43 -18.84 -31.81
C ALA A 970 -63.67 -18.45 -30.54
N LYS A 971 -63.90 -19.17 -29.42
CA LYS A 971 -63.15 -18.97 -28.18
C LYS A 971 -61.68 -19.36 -28.32
N LEU A 972 -61.39 -20.44 -29.07
CA LEU A 972 -60.02 -20.86 -29.38
C LEU A 972 -59.28 -19.80 -30.18
N VAL A 973 -59.91 -19.21 -31.20
CA VAL A 973 -59.33 -18.11 -31.98
C VAL A 973 -59.02 -16.92 -31.08
N HIS A 974 -59.93 -16.55 -30.18
CA HIS A 974 -59.68 -15.45 -29.25
C HIS A 974 -58.49 -15.72 -28.31
N ILE A 975 -58.41 -16.93 -27.74
CA ILE A 975 -57.29 -17.35 -26.87
C ILE A 975 -55.97 -17.37 -27.64
N VAL A 976 -55.98 -17.81 -28.90
CA VAL A 976 -54.77 -17.79 -29.75
C VAL A 976 -54.32 -16.35 -29.99
N THR A 977 -55.24 -15.44 -30.31
CA THR A 977 -54.88 -14.01 -30.50
C THR A 977 -54.37 -13.34 -29.22
N GLU A 978 -54.93 -13.66 -28.05
CA GLU A 978 -54.43 -13.16 -26.76
C GLU A 978 -53.05 -13.77 -26.42
N SER A 979 -52.84 -15.05 -26.74
CA SER A 979 -51.56 -15.73 -26.58
C SER A 979 -50.48 -15.11 -27.47
N GLU A 980 -50.79 -14.80 -28.73
CA GLU A 980 -49.87 -14.10 -29.64
C GLU A 980 -49.56 -12.67 -29.16
N GLY A 981 -50.56 -11.94 -28.66
CA GLY A 981 -50.35 -10.62 -28.06
C GLY A 981 -49.43 -10.68 -26.84
N PHE A 982 -49.64 -11.66 -25.96
CA PHE A 982 -48.78 -11.90 -24.80
C PHE A 982 -47.37 -12.31 -25.21
N GLN A 983 -47.21 -13.21 -26.19
CA GLN A 983 -45.90 -13.62 -26.71
C GLN A 983 -45.13 -12.45 -27.32
N ASN A 984 -45.81 -11.55 -28.03
CA ASN A 984 -45.18 -10.36 -28.59
C ASN A 984 -44.74 -9.38 -27.49
N SER A 985 -45.58 -9.14 -26.48
CA SER A 985 -45.20 -8.34 -25.31
C SER A 985 -44.01 -8.95 -24.57
N LEU A 986 -44.00 -10.27 -24.38
CA LEU A 986 -42.91 -10.98 -23.71
C LEU A 986 -41.61 -10.87 -24.51
N ARG A 987 -41.70 -10.97 -25.84
CA ARG A 987 -40.56 -10.85 -26.76
C ARG A 987 -39.99 -9.43 -26.75
N GLU A 988 -40.84 -8.41 -26.66
CA GLU A 988 -40.43 -7.01 -26.55
C GLU A 988 -39.76 -6.70 -25.20
N ASP A 989 -40.31 -7.21 -24.10
CA ASP A 989 -39.68 -7.10 -22.78
C ASP A 989 -38.35 -7.86 -22.70
N LEU A 990 -38.27 -9.04 -23.34
CA LEU A 990 -37.03 -9.81 -23.43
C LEU A 990 -35.96 -9.02 -24.20
N ALA A 991 -36.33 -8.40 -25.33
CA ALA A 991 -35.43 -7.57 -26.12
C ALA A 991 -34.91 -6.37 -25.31
N ARG A 992 -35.78 -5.69 -24.56
CA ARG A 992 -35.37 -4.58 -23.67
C ARG A 992 -34.42 -5.05 -22.56
N LYS A 993 -34.63 -6.25 -22.01
CA LYS A 993 -33.72 -6.82 -21.00
C LYS A 993 -32.39 -7.26 -21.58
N VAL A 994 -32.36 -7.77 -22.81
CA VAL A 994 -31.12 -8.09 -23.54
C VAL A 994 -30.31 -6.82 -23.80
N ASP A 995 -30.94 -5.75 -24.31
CA ASP A 995 -30.28 -4.45 -24.50
C ASP A 995 -29.72 -3.86 -23.20
N ALA A 996 -30.45 -4.02 -22.09
CA ALA A 996 -29.98 -3.60 -20.77
C ALA A 996 -28.80 -4.45 -20.28
N SER A 997 -28.83 -5.77 -20.52
CA SER A 997 -27.74 -6.69 -20.21
C SER A 997 -26.49 -6.36 -21.01
N GLU A 998 -26.60 -6.10 -22.31
CA GLU A 998 -25.45 -5.71 -23.15
C GLU A 998 -24.80 -4.40 -22.68
N LYS A 999 -25.62 -3.42 -22.24
CA LYS A 999 -25.11 -2.17 -21.66
C LYS A 999 -24.40 -2.40 -20.32
N LEU A 1000 -24.92 -3.31 -19.49
CA LEU A 1000 -24.26 -3.69 -18.23
C LEU A 1000 -22.96 -4.46 -18.50
N GLU A 1001 -22.94 -5.40 -19.44
CA GLU A 1001 -21.74 -6.12 -19.86
C GLU A 1001 -20.66 -5.18 -20.43
N LYS A 1002 -21.06 -4.14 -21.15
CA LYS A 1002 -20.13 -3.10 -21.60
C LYS A 1002 -19.54 -2.33 -20.42
N LYS A 1003 -20.37 -1.90 -19.45
CA LYS A 1003 -19.88 -1.24 -18.23
C LYS A 1003 -18.99 -2.14 -17.38
N VAL A 1004 -19.29 -3.44 -17.30
CA VAL A 1004 -18.44 -4.41 -16.59
C VAL A 1004 -17.09 -4.55 -17.29
N ARG A 1005 -17.07 -4.62 -18.63
CA ARG A 1005 -15.80 -4.61 -19.40
C ARG A 1005 -15.00 -3.33 -19.19
N ASP A 1006 -15.65 -2.17 -19.24
CA ASP A 1006 -15.00 -0.87 -18.99
C ASP A 1006 -14.45 -0.83 -17.54
N LEU A 1007 -15.17 -1.37 -16.56
CA LEU A 1007 -14.70 -1.50 -15.18
C LEU A 1007 -13.51 -2.47 -15.07
N ASP A 1008 -13.55 -3.63 -15.73
CA ASP A 1008 -12.44 -4.58 -15.76
C ASP A 1008 -11.18 -3.97 -16.39
N ASP A 1009 -11.33 -3.15 -17.44
CA ASP A 1009 -10.25 -2.35 -18.02
C ASP A 1009 -9.66 -1.37 -16.99
N THR A 1010 -10.51 -0.66 -16.23
CA THR A 1010 -10.04 0.25 -15.17
C THR A 1010 -9.36 -0.49 -14.04
N VAL A 1011 -9.88 -1.64 -13.60
CA VAL A 1011 -9.28 -2.46 -12.54
C VAL A 1011 -7.92 -3.00 -13.00
N ARG A 1012 -7.79 -3.44 -14.26
CA ARG A 1012 -6.51 -3.86 -14.83
C ARG A 1012 -5.49 -2.72 -14.82
N ASN A 1013 -5.87 -1.54 -15.29
CA ASN A 1013 -5.00 -0.36 -15.30
C ASN A 1013 -4.59 0.06 -13.89
N LEU A 1014 -5.50 0.01 -12.92
CA LEU A 1014 -5.18 0.26 -11.51
C LEU A 1014 -4.25 -0.80 -10.94
N LYS A 1015 -4.40 -2.07 -11.32
CA LYS A 1015 -3.52 -3.17 -10.90
C LYS A 1015 -2.11 -3.02 -11.46
N GLU A 1016 -1.98 -2.65 -12.73
CA GLU A 1016 -0.69 -2.34 -13.37
C GLU A 1016 -0.02 -1.13 -12.73
N SER A 1017 -0.79 -0.07 -12.45
CA SER A 1017 -0.31 1.12 -11.74
C SER A 1017 0.15 0.78 -10.31
N LEU A 1018 -0.62 -0.03 -9.58
CA LEU A 1018 -0.27 -0.52 -8.25
C LEU A 1018 1.00 -1.39 -8.27
N GLU A 1019 1.17 -2.26 -9.26
CA GLU A 1019 2.36 -3.08 -9.39
C GLU A 1019 3.60 -2.22 -9.71
N SER A 1020 3.45 -1.18 -10.53
CA SER A 1020 4.52 -0.21 -10.79
C SER A 1020 4.88 0.60 -9.54
N ALA A 1021 3.89 1.02 -8.75
CA ALA A 1021 4.08 1.72 -7.49
C ALA A 1021 4.76 0.82 -6.44
N ASN A 1022 4.38 -0.46 -6.37
CA ASN A 1022 5.03 -1.43 -5.48
C ASN A 1022 6.49 -1.70 -5.88
N LYS A 1023 6.80 -1.77 -7.19
CA LYS A 1023 8.18 -1.86 -7.67
C LYS A 1023 8.99 -0.60 -7.33
N ALA A 1024 8.39 0.58 -7.42
CA ALA A 1024 9.02 1.84 -7.01
C ALA A 1024 9.25 1.90 -5.48
N LYS A 1025 8.27 1.45 -4.69
CA LYS A 1025 8.37 1.34 -3.23
C LYS A 1025 9.48 0.39 -2.81
N ALA A 1026 9.58 -0.80 -3.42
CA ALA A 1026 10.65 -1.76 -3.13
C ALA A 1026 12.04 -1.17 -3.40
N LYS A 1027 12.21 -0.42 -4.50
CA LYS A 1027 13.45 0.30 -4.81
C LYS A 1027 13.75 1.41 -3.80
N ALA A 1028 12.73 2.14 -3.34
CA ALA A 1028 12.89 3.17 -2.31
C ALA A 1028 13.27 2.58 -0.94
N GLU A 1029 12.71 1.42 -0.57
CA GLU A 1029 13.08 0.70 0.65
C GLU A 1029 14.51 0.17 0.59
N GLU A 1030 14.95 -0.33 -0.56
CA GLU A 1030 16.34 -0.74 -0.77
C GLU A 1030 17.30 0.46 -0.67
N ALA A 1031 16.96 1.58 -1.31
CA ALA A 1031 17.71 2.83 -1.18
C ALA A 1031 17.78 3.32 0.28
N ALA A 1032 16.67 3.29 1.01
CA ALA A 1032 16.62 3.66 2.43
C ALA A 1032 17.54 2.77 3.29
N ARG A 1033 17.55 1.44 3.06
CA ARG A 1033 18.47 0.52 3.74
C ARG A 1033 19.94 0.83 3.45
N THR A 1034 20.27 1.17 2.21
CA THR A 1034 21.66 1.56 1.86
C THR A 1034 22.06 2.89 2.49
N PHE A 1035 21.11 3.82 2.61
CA PHE A 1035 21.33 5.10 3.28
C PHE A 1035 21.55 4.91 4.79
N GLU A 1036 20.71 4.11 5.46
CA GLU A 1036 20.89 3.77 6.88
C GLU A 1036 22.26 3.12 7.15
N ALA A 1037 22.70 2.20 6.28
CA ALA A 1037 24.03 1.61 6.38
C ALA A 1037 25.16 2.65 6.24
N SER A 1038 24.97 3.63 5.35
CA SER A 1038 25.94 4.73 5.17
C SER A 1038 25.98 5.68 6.37
N VAL A 1039 24.82 6.00 6.96
CA VAL A 1039 24.71 6.81 8.18
C VAL A 1039 25.37 6.11 9.36
N MET A 1040 25.19 4.79 9.52
CA MET A 1040 25.88 3.99 10.54
C MET A 1040 27.42 4.08 10.40
N ASN A 1041 27.92 4.01 9.16
CA ASN A 1041 29.37 4.12 8.90
C ASN A 1041 29.91 5.53 9.20
N LEU A 1042 29.17 6.58 8.81
CA LEU A 1042 29.54 7.96 9.13
C LEU A 1042 29.55 8.23 10.63
N LYS A 1043 28.57 7.68 11.36
CA LYS A 1043 28.51 7.78 12.82
C LYS A 1043 29.74 7.15 13.47
N LYS A 1044 30.14 5.96 13.02
CA LYS A 1044 31.35 5.30 13.49
C LYS A 1044 32.61 6.14 13.22
N SER A 1045 32.73 6.73 12.03
CA SER A 1045 33.83 7.64 11.72
C SER A 1045 33.82 8.91 12.57
N SER A 1046 32.65 9.44 12.91
CA SER A 1046 32.51 10.59 13.82
C SER A 1046 33.00 10.25 15.23
N ASP A 1047 32.60 9.10 15.75
CA ASP A 1047 33.02 8.62 17.09
C ASP A 1047 34.55 8.42 17.16
N GLU A 1048 35.17 7.99 16.06
CA GLU A 1048 36.63 7.87 15.92
C GLU A 1048 37.32 9.25 15.92
N VAL A 1049 36.74 10.25 15.23
CA VAL A 1049 37.23 11.63 15.23
C VAL A 1049 37.13 12.25 16.62
N ASP A 1050 36.01 12.08 17.32
CA ASP A 1050 35.84 12.58 18.69
C ASP A 1050 36.82 11.94 19.66
N SER A 1051 37.07 10.64 19.51
CA SER A 1051 38.09 9.92 20.28
C SER A 1051 39.51 10.43 19.99
N SER A 1052 39.81 10.79 18.74
CA SER A 1052 41.09 11.41 18.36
C SER A 1052 41.24 12.81 18.93
N ARG A 1053 40.17 13.62 18.88
CA ARG A 1053 40.14 14.97 19.45
C ARG A 1053 40.39 14.95 20.95
N ALA A 1054 39.74 14.04 21.68
CA ALA A 1054 39.97 13.87 23.12
C ALA A 1054 41.45 13.56 23.45
N LYS A 1055 42.15 12.76 22.61
CA LYS A 1055 43.59 12.50 22.77
C LYS A 1055 44.43 13.74 22.50
N GLN A 1056 44.09 14.54 21.50
CA GLN A 1056 44.78 15.79 21.19
C GLN A 1056 44.60 16.83 22.31
N ASP A 1057 43.39 16.97 22.85
CA ASP A 1057 43.10 17.86 23.98
C ASP A 1057 43.90 17.46 25.23
N ALA A 1058 44.04 16.15 25.49
CA ALA A 1058 44.90 15.65 26.56
C ALA A 1058 46.39 15.98 26.34
N GLN A 1059 46.89 15.90 25.09
CA GLN A 1059 48.26 16.31 24.76
C GLN A 1059 48.47 17.82 24.93
N ILE A 1060 47.51 18.64 24.50
CA ILE A 1060 47.56 20.10 24.68
C ILE A 1060 47.60 20.47 26.16
N ALA A 1061 46.80 19.80 27.00
CA ALA A 1061 46.82 20.00 28.44
C ALA A 1061 48.19 19.64 29.05
N GLN A 1062 48.81 18.54 28.60
CA GLN A 1062 50.15 18.14 29.03
C GLN A 1062 51.22 19.16 28.63
N LEU A 1063 51.20 19.63 27.37
CA LEU A 1063 52.12 20.67 26.89
C LEU A 1063 51.94 21.99 27.66
N SER A 1064 50.70 22.39 27.94
CA SER A 1064 50.41 23.58 28.74
C SER A 1064 51.00 23.47 30.15
N LYS A 1065 50.93 22.30 30.77
CA LYS A 1065 51.57 22.04 32.08
C LYS A 1065 53.09 22.18 32.00
N GLN A 1066 53.73 21.59 30.99
CA GLN A 1066 55.17 21.72 30.79
C GLN A 1066 55.60 23.17 30.56
N LEU A 1067 54.80 23.94 29.84
CA LEU A 1067 55.06 25.36 29.59
C LEU A 1067 54.98 26.17 30.89
N GLY A 1068 54.01 25.88 31.76
CA GLY A 1068 53.93 26.46 33.10
C GLY A 1068 55.15 26.14 33.98
N GLU A 1069 55.62 24.89 33.97
CA GLU A 1069 56.83 24.48 34.71
C GLU A 1069 58.09 25.18 34.17
N LEU A 1070 58.20 25.36 32.85
CA LEU A 1070 59.30 26.12 32.25
C LEU A 1070 59.25 27.60 32.65
N GLN A 1071 58.05 28.19 32.68
CA GLN A 1071 57.86 29.59 33.06
C GLN A 1071 58.25 29.82 34.54
N GLU A 1072 57.90 28.90 35.44
CA GLU A 1072 58.34 28.95 36.84
C GLU A 1072 59.87 28.85 36.95
N ASN A 1073 60.50 27.98 36.16
CA ASN A 1073 61.95 27.86 36.12
C ASN A 1073 62.64 29.13 35.60
N ILE A 1074 62.05 29.81 34.62
CA ILE A 1074 62.53 31.11 34.13
C ILE A 1074 62.46 32.14 35.26
N SER A 1075 61.34 32.25 35.96
CA SER A 1075 61.19 33.17 37.10
C SER A 1075 62.25 32.92 38.20
N ARG A 1076 62.52 31.65 38.53
CA ARG A 1076 63.59 31.30 39.50
C ARG A 1076 64.98 31.70 39.00
N ARG A 1077 65.25 31.62 37.69
CA ARG A 1077 66.52 32.07 37.11
C ARG A 1077 66.64 33.58 37.14
N ASP A 1078 65.58 34.31 36.85
CA ASP A 1078 65.56 35.77 36.90
C ASP A 1078 65.80 36.29 38.32
N GLU A 1079 65.19 35.67 39.33
CA GLU A 1079 65.49 35.97 40.74
C GLU A 1079 66.98 35.77 41.06
N ARG A 1080 67.58 34.70 40.54
CA ARG A 1080 69.01 34.40 40.75
C ARG A 1080 69.92 35.38 40.02
N ILE A 1081 69.55 35.80 38.80
CA ILE A 1081 70.26 36.86 38.07
C ILE A 1081 70.21 38.15 38.89
N GLY A 1082 69.04 38.55 39.40
CA GLY A 1082 68.92 39.74 40.25
C GLY A 1082 69.76 39.67 41.54
N GLN A 1083 69.95 38.49 42.12
CA GLN A 1083 70.89 38.30 43.26
C GLN A 1083 72.35 38.46 42.84
N LEU A 1084 72.73 37.93 41.67
CA LEU A 1084 74.09 38.07 41.13
C LEU A 1084 74.42 39.53 40.78
N GLU A 1085 73.48 40.27 40.18
CA GLU A 1085 73.63 41.71 39.91
C GLU A 1085 73.86 42.51 41.19
N LYS A 1086 73.15 42.18 42.28
CA LYS A 1086 73.39 42.81 43.60
C LYS A 1086 74.80 42.52 44.12
N GLN A 1087 75.29 41.28 43.96
CA GLN A 1087 76.66 40.93 44.34
C GLN A 1087 77.71 41.65 43.48
N GLU A 1088 77.48 41.75 42.17
CA GLU A 1088 78.36 42.49 41.25
C GLU A 1088 78.47 43.96 41.66
N ASN A 1089 77.35 44.60 41.99
CA ASN A 1089 77.33 45.99 42.43
C ASN A 1089 78.06 46.19 43.77
N LEU A 1090 77.96 45.23 44.70
CA LEU A 1090 78.73 45.23 45.94
C LEU A 1090 80.24 45.15 45.66
N LEU A 1091 80.64 44.22 44.80
CA LEU A 1091 82.04 44.05 44.41
C LEU A 1091 82.58 45.29 43.68
N LYS A 1092 81.81 45.93 42.80
CA LYS A 1092 82.18 47.20 42.17
C LYS A 1092 82.42 48.30 43.21
N SER A 1093 81.58 48.38 44.24
CA SER A 1093 81.76 49.32 45.35
C SER A 1093 83.07 49.04 46.11
N GLU A 1094 83.34 47.78 46.44
CA GLU A 1094 84.59 47.38 47.11
C GLU A 1094 85.83 47.70 46.27
N VAL A 1095 85.79 47.44 44.96
CA VAL A 1095 86.86 47.82 44.03
C VAL A 1095 87.06 49.33 44.01
N GLY A 1096 86.00 50.12 44.00
CA GLY A 1096 86.08 51.57 44.11
C GLY A 1096 86.76 52.04 45.40
N ILE A 1097 86.43 51.42 46.54
CA ILE A 1097 87.11 51.69 47.82
C ILE A 1097 88.60 51.36 47.75
N LEU A 1098 88.95 50.21 47.16
CA LEU A 1098 90.35 49.79 47.00
C LEU A 1098 91.13 50.74 46.06
N GLN A 1099 90.53 51.18 44.96
CA GLN A 1099 91.11 52.16 44.05
C GLN A 1099 91.39 53.49 44.76
N ASN A 1100 90.44 54.00 45.55
CA ASN A 1100 90.63 55.21 46.34
C ASN A 1100 91.80 55.05 47.34
N ARG A 1101 91.88 53.89 47.99
CA ARG A 1101 92.95 53.60 48.96
C ARG A 1101 94.32 53.46 48.28
N MET A 1102 94.38 52.88 47.09
CA MET A 1102 95.60 52.88 46.26
C MET A 1102 96.00 54.30 45.86
N GLY A 1103 95.04 55.16 45.48
CA GLY A 1103 95.31 56.56 45.17
C GLY A 1103 95.94 57.31 46.35
N VAL A 1104 95.42 57.10 47.57
CA VAL A 1104 96.02 57.65 48.80
C VAL A 1104 97.44 57.11 49.03
N LEU A 1105 97.66 55.81 48.87
CA LEU A 1105 98.98 55.20 49.02
C LEU A 1105 99.98 55.75 48.00
N GLN A 1106 99.57 55.93 46.75
CA GLN A 1106 100.40 56.52 45.70
C GLN A 1106 100.79 57.96 46.07
N ALA A 1107 99.83 58.77 46.51
CA ALA A 1107 100.10 60.14 46.96
C ALA A 1107 101.09 60.18 48.14
N THR A 1108 100.98 59.27 49.11
CA THR A 1108 101.97 59.17 50.20
C THR A 1108 103.35 58.72 49.74
N LEU A 1109 103.42 57.91 48.69
CA LEU A 1109 104.67 57.42 48.12
C LEU A 1109 105.38 58.55 47.37
N ASP A 1110 104.63 59.33 46.59
CA ASP A 1110 105.12 60.52 45.91
C ASP A 1110 105.66 61.57 46.91
N ASP A 1111 104.97 61.78 48.05
CA ASP A 1111 105.44 62.67 49.13
C ASP A 1111 106.75 62.17 49.77
N ARG A 1112 106.86 60.86 50.02
CA ARG A 1112 108.10 60.22 50.51
C ARG A 1112 109.25 60.35 49.51
N GLU A 1113 108.99 60.20 48.21
CA GLU A 1113 109.99 60.42 47.17
C GLU A 1113 110.48 61.88 47.13
N LEU A 1114 109.57 62.84 47.32
CA LEU A 1114 109.90 64.26 47.45
C LEU A 1114 110.77 64.52 48.69
N GLN A 1115 110.41 63.97 49.86
CA GLN A 1115 111.22 64.06 51.07
C GLN A 1115 112.61 63.44 50.88
N LEU A 1116 112.71 62.31 50.17
CA LEU A 1116 113.99 61.68 49.79
C LEU A 1116 114.84 62.57 48.89
N LYS A 1117 114.23 63.27 47.93
CA LYS A 1117 114.95 64.25 47.10
C LYS A 1117 115.45 65.44 47.93
N VAL A 1118 114.64 65.96 48.85
CA VAL A 1118 115.03 67.08 49.74
C VAL A 1118 116.20 66.68 50.64
N THR A 1119 116.11 65.52 51.30
CA THR A 1119 117.19 65.02 52.17
C THR A 1119 118.46 64.74 51.38
N LYS A 1120 118.36 64.21 50.16
CA LYS A 1120 119.52 64.02 49.27
C LYS A 1120 120.17 65.34 48.88
N SER A 1121 119.38 66.39 48.60
CA SER A 1121 119.89 67.73 48.32
C SER A 1121 120.56 68.39 49.54
N GLN A 1122 120.02 68.20 50.75
CA GLN A 1122 120.62 68.67 52.00
C GLN A 1122 121.95 67.97 52.30
N LEU A 1123 122.04 66.66 52.02
CA LEU A 1123 123.27 65.89 52.19
C LEU A 1123 124.37 66.32 51.20
N GLU A 1124 124.01 66.64 49.96
CA GLU A 1124 124.95 67.17 48.97
C GLU A 1124 125.40 68.61 49.30
N ALA A 1125 124.54 69.43 49.91
CA ALA A 1125 124.92 70.75 50.42
C ALA A 1125 125.91 70.68 51.63
N ALA A 1126 125.89 69.60 52.41
CA ALA A 1126 126.81 69.38 53.52
C ALA A 1126 128.22 68.92 53.09
N LYS A 1127 128.40 68.47 51.83
CA LYS A 1127 129.68 67.96 51.32
C LYS A 1127 130.60 69.01 50.68
N SER A 1128 130.13 70.24 50.45
CA SER A 1128 130.82 71.20 49.58
C SER A 1128 131.37 72.47 50.26
N ASN A 1129 131.67 72.47 51.57
CA ASN A 1129 132.28 73.65 52.20
C ASN A 1129 133.36 73.30 53.26
N PRO A 1130 134.65 73.61 53.03
CA PRO A 1130 135.74 73.38 53.98
C PRO A 1130 136.19 74.66 54.72
N VAL A 1131 136.65 74.46 55.97
CA VAL A 1131 137.33 75.41 56.88
C VAL A 1131 136.44 76.26 57.80
N ALA A 1132 136.10 75.67 58.95
CA ALA A 1132 136.23 76.33 60.26
C ALA A 1132 136.57 75.24 61.30
N ALA A 1133 137.79 75.31 61.84
CA ALA A 1133 138.28 74.45 62.90
C ALA A 1133 138.11 75.14 64.27
N GLN A 1134 137.83 74.31 65.27
CA GLN A 1134 138.09 74.46 66.71
C GLN A 1134 137.28 75.46 67.53
N ALA A 1135 136.35 74.89 68.30
CA ALA A 1135 136.20 75.15 69.73
C ALA A 1135 135.63 73.89 70.43
N VAL A 1136 136.44 73.31 71.35
CA VAL A 1136 136.05 72.51 72.54
C VAL A 1136 135.38 71.14 72.26
N GLY A 1137 135.83 69.97 72.70
CA GLY A 1137 136.58 69.60 73.91
C GLY A 1137 135.67 68.78 74.85
N ASP A 1138 136.00 67.50 74.99
CA ASP A 1138 135.61 66.53 76.04
C ASP A 1138 134.36 65.62 75.94
N VAL A 1139 134.62 64.40 76.45
CA VAL A 1139 133.78 63.24 76.83
C VAL A 1139 133.54 62.23 75.70
N ALA A 1140 134.47 61.30 75.43
CA ALA A 1140 134.81 60.06 76.17
C ALA A 1140 133.77 58.94 76.03
N ASP A 1141 134.27 57.82 75.46
CA ASP A 1141 133.87 56.42 75.64
C ASP A 1141 132.39 56.08 75.76
N ASP A 1142 131.84 55.35 74.78
CA ASP A 1142 131.22 54.09 75.15
C ASP A 1142 131.10 53.04 74.03
N THR A 1143 131.35 51.82 74.47
CA THR A 1143 131.36 50.55 73.78
C THR A 1143 129.98 50.07 73.33
N ASP A 1144 129.46 50.52 72.18
CA ASP A 1144 128.12 50.08 71.69
C ASP A 1144 128.00 49.75 70.18
N ALA A 1145 129.12 49.62 69.46
CA ALA A 1145 129.10 49.18 68.06
C ALA A 1145 128.86 47.66 67.89
N GLY A 1146 129.13 46.86 68.94
CA GLY A 1146 128.95 45.40 68.91
C GLY A 1146 127.50 44.94 69.19
N ALA A 1147 126.73 45.71 69.96
CA ALA A 1147 125.34 45.36 70.29
C ALA A 1147 124.35 45.74 69.15
N GLN A 1148 124.64 46.79 68.39
CA GLN A 1148 123.80 47.20 67.25
C GLN A 1148 123.81 46.18 66.10
N ILE A 1149 124.91 45.46 65.89
CA ILE A 1149 124.99 44.40 64.87
C ILE A 1149 124.18 43.17 65.28
N ASN A 1150 124.18 42.81 66.56
CA ASN A 1150 123.38 41.69 67.07
C ASN A 1150 121.88 42.02 67.15
N PHE A 1151 121.51 43.28 67.40
CA PHE A 1151 120.11 43.74 67.33
C PHE A 1151 119.57 43.73 65.90
N LEU A 1152 120.36 44.15 64.91
CA LEU A 1152 119.97 44.11 63.50
C LEU A 1152 119.85 42.67 62.97
N ASN A 1153 120.71 41.75 63.42
CA ASN A 1153 120.59 40.33 63.09
C ASN A 1153 119.35 39.67 63.74
N SER A 1154 118.98 40.08 64.95
CA SER A 1154 117.74 39.64 65.61
C SER A 1154 116.48 40.14 64.88
N ILE A 1155 116.48 41.39 64.40
CA ILE A 1155 115.38 41.95 63.60
C ILE A 1155 115.27 41.24 62.24
N LEU A 1156 116.39 40.94 61.57
CA LEU A 1156 116.39 40.19 60.31
C LEU A 1156 115.88 38.75 60.48
N GLN A 1157 116.23 38.10 61.59
CA GLN A 1157 115.76 36.75 61.90
C GLN A 1157 114.24 36.75 62.23
N THR A 1158 113.77 37.76 62.98
CA THR A 1158 112.35 37.96 63.28
C THR A 1158 111.54 38.29 62.02
N CYS A 1159 112.09 39.08 61.09
CA CYS A 1159 111.48 39.36 59.79
C CYS A 1159 111.45 38.11 58.88
N SER A 1160 112.49 37.27 58.91
CA SER A 1160 112.54 36.02 58.13
C SER A 1160 111.51 34.99 58.64
N GLU A 1161 111.31 34.92 59.95
CA GLU A 1161 110.27 34.05 60.56
C GLU A 1161 108.85 34.56 60.33
N ARG A 1162 108.65 35.89 60.29
CA ARG A 1162 107.35 36.51 59.97
C ARG A 1162 106.98 36.39 58.49
N ILE A 1163 107.96 36.40 57.58
CA ILE A 1163 107.73 36.10 56.16
C ILE A 1163 107.45 34.61 55.95
N ARG A 1164 108.14 33.70 56.67
CA ARG A 1164 107.83 32.27 56.65
C ARG A 1164 106.47 31.92 57.28
N SER A 1165 105.99 32.67 58.27
CA SER A 1165 104.65 32.48 58.84
C SER A 1165 103.55 33.03 57.92
N SER A 1166 103.80 34.17 57.25
CA SER A 1166 102.91 34.72 56.22
C SER A 1166 102.77 33.80 55.00
N TRP A 1167 103.86 33.15 54.57
CA TRP A 1167 103.81 32.14 53.49
C TRP A 1167 103.10 30.83 53.89
N ARG A 1168 103.12 30.44 55.16
CA ARG A 1168 102.33 29.30 55.65
C ARG A 1168 100.84 29.61 55.82
N GLY A 1169 100.46 30.89 55.91
CA GLY A 1169 99.07 31.36 55.85
C GLY A 1169 98.46 31.38 54.43
N CYS A 1170 99.27 31.20 53.39
CA CYS A 1170 98.85 31.15 51.98
C CYS A 1170 98.32 29.78 51.54
N THR A 1171 97.71 29.01 52.45
CA THR A 1171 96.96 27.78 52.12
C THR A 1171 95.59 28.07 51.49
N SER A 1172 95.12 29.33 51.52
CA SER A 1172 93.85 29.72 50.89
C SER A 1172 93.90 29.72 49.35
N TRP A 1173 95.07 29.92 48.74
CA TRP A 1173 95.19 29.94 47.27
C TRP A 1173 94.99 28.54 46.65
N ARG A 1174 95.45 27.47 47.33
CA ARG A 1174 95.15 26.08 46.91
C ARG A 1174 93.70 25.67 47.19
N GLN A 1175 93.05 26.26 48.19
CA GLN A 1175 91.61 26.06 48.44
C GLN A 1175 90.75 26.81 47.41
N LEU A 1176 91.16 28.01 46.97
CA LEU A 1176 90.48 28.76 45.92
C LEU A 1176 90.59 28.05 44.56
N GLN A 1177 91.77 27.51 44.22
CA GLN A 1177 91.95 26.70 43.00
C GLN A 1177 91.18 25.37 43.01
N ARG A 1178 90.99 24.74 44.19
CA ARG A 1178 90.12 23.56 44.32
C ARG A 1178 88.63 23.91 44.25
N ARG A 1179 88.21 25.05 44.80
CA ARG A 1179 86.82 25.51 44.71
C ARG A 1179 86.42 25.84 43.27
N ILE A 1180 87.28 26.53 42.52
CA ILE A 1180 87.01 26.88 41.11
C ILE A 1180 86.94 25.64 40.20
N ARG A 1181 87.74 24.59 40.47
CA ARG A 1181 87.66 23.32 39.72
C ARG A 1181 86.43 22.46 40.02
N VAL A 1182 85.78 22.65 41.17
CA VAL A 1182 84.58 21.86 41.56
C VAL A 1182 83.29 22.54 41.11
N THR A 1183 83.30 23.84 40.81
CA THR A 1183 82.13 24.57 40.28
C THR A 1183 82.06 24.65 38.74
N MET A 1184 83.03 24.10 38.02
CA MET A 1184 83.06 24.05 36.54
C MET A 1184 82.88 22.63 35.96
N ALA A 1185 82.55 21.65 36.79
CA ALA A 1185 81.97 20.37 36.39
C ALA A 1185 80.54 20.31 36.94
#